data_AF-A0A425CVE4-F1
#
_entry.id   AF-A0A425CVE4-F1
#
_cell.length_a   1.000
_cell.length_b   1.000
_cell.length_c   1.000
_cell.angle_alpha   90.00
_cell.angle_beta   90.00
_cell.angle_gamma   90.00
#
_symmetry.space_group_name_H-M   'P 1'
#
loop_
_entity.id
_entity.type
_entity.pdbx_description
1 polymer ?
#
loop_
_entity_poly.entity_id
_entity_poly.type
_entity_poly.pdbx_seq_one_letter_code
_entity_poly.pdbx_strand_id
1 'polypeptide(L)'
;MLGILPWNATHMVQLARTIASSTSSSSSRSLTWHAQFMDLVASLNPMAAHLRPLGLFPVKSHRHDDGKSLKSVEDTLFYPLDVVDVPFADELNILHPGYIHALAPKTTRFLHMLGIKQLTTHDMLQFHLLPLVGTSKTTEDDHAKALAFCMHVHIERPLSTPLLQLVRQSVRVVTASGDLTPLSTPHLSLEPPEFAFSALTVVAATSVVPSSSAFSFLQAVGLPVFMSLHRPDGVVPGLPFVLTSIVTNQDIAGATALMQYLDRNWTAQHSATYGSVVTTLQTSPWLPTSTTLLNPTTPAIALKRPTESYLDVPAGLKPYFPSAAVLNREFASVLQIHIGLGVPEYLHLLQLDAVSADTVVACLLELKAHASGHPDVLQSIQAALSAAPILPVNNQRVRLHHTIWKPSTSCPDLVALRPAFPKTLKSFFVQLGVPVKPTVAVALAALESSNIADPRPYLQFVAEQPLDSFPAQLEPIAFLTTTNGAKVSFGSQPLLAEEEPSWWSHMSHTDKLVVISHPENAPFAGFWQFGTSLVQDVQGNPDKWNDLLHEAMMEESPHGSLVSGPIIQAFLCFLLDTWTTPNIVRISHLPTQGGVFEPFESVYATTSSQLRHPRALELPRRYHDILAKLWGLAILPVTTSQPPIQAFLDSVQCWSAENLRVSFTVQSPPSSDDWTSSGVIIEAKPAVLDAFKLYINTPVEFPDVLSTVVSLLWSPLVAPHVARSLQPPPHRHQNPDPIPLKRQLFPLDLPLAKRPRQDFALRPPHSDSGDRMFQFRPNSLTDEAKFAIGRVGEAHVYDLLRTEYPPESVEWINEVEETGRPYDICIHHQSGGTEFIEVKSTSTYDKRVFEMSVQELECATQKGSQYSIYRAFAIRPHGALPDSRVIRLRNPITLLRHKKLALSVLMTDEVM
;
A
#
# COMPACT_ATOMS: atom_id res chain seq x y z
N MET A 1 -43.46 -68.81 29.80
CA MET A 1 -43.44 -69.79 30.90
C MET A 1 -44.03 -69.31 32.24
N LEU A 2 -44.59 -68.08 32.36
CA LEU A 2 -45.41 -67.69 33.54
C LEU A 2 -46.89 -67.40 33.20
N GLY A 3 -47.32 -67.53 31.94
CA GLY A 3 -48.72 -67.25 31.53
C GLY A 3 -49.12 -65.76 31.55
N ILE A 4 -48.20 -64.85 31.84
CA ILE A 4 -48.46 -63.41 31.93
C ILE A 4 -48.61 -62.84 30.51
N LEU A 5 -49.83 -62.46 30.14
CA LEU A 5 -50.15 -61.80 28.88
C LEU A 5 -49.77 -60.30 28.94
N PRO A 6 -49.27 -59.71 27.85
CA PRO A 6 -49.03 -58.27 27.80
C PRO A 6 -50.34 -57.51 27.92
N TRP A 7 -50.28 -56.33 28.53
CA TRP A 7 -51.46 -55.49 28.70
C TRP A 7 -51.94 -54.98 27.34
N ASN A 8 -53.25 -54.96 27.13
CA ASN A 8 -53.88 -54.43 25.93
C ASN A 8 -54.59 -53.09 26.24
N ALA A 9 -55.05 -52.38 25.20
CA ALA A 9 -55.72 -51.09 25.35
C ALA A 9 -56.95 -51.14 26.27
N THR A 10 -57.70 -52.24 26.27
CA THR A 10 -58.87 -52.42 27.14
C THR A 10 -58.50 -52.56 28.62
N HIS A 11 -57.42 -53.28 28.95
CA HIS A 11 -56.90 -53.39 30.31
C HIS A 11 -56.41 -52.03 30.82
N MET A 12 -55.76 -51.23 29.96
CA MET A 12 -55.32 -49.87 30.33
C MET A 12 -56.49 -48.94 30.66
N VAL A 13 -57.57 -48.97 29.87
CA VAL A 13 -58.75 -48.14 30.12
C VAL A 13 -59.46 -48.54 31.43
N GLN A 14 -59.52 -49.83 31.74
CA GLN A 14 -60.06 -50.30 33.03
C GLN A 14 -59.21 -49.84 34.20
N LEU A 15 -57.88 -49.96 34.11
CA LEU A 15 -56.97 -49.46 35.15
C LEU A 15 -57.12 -47.94 35.35
N ALA A 16 -57.21 -47.17 34.26
CA ALA A 16 -57.43 -45.73 34.30
C ALA A 16 -58.73 -45.36 35.05
N ARG A 17 -59.82 -46.10 34.82
CA ARG A 17 -61.09 -45.89 35.54
C ARG A 17 -60.94 -46.14 37.04
N THR A 18 -60.24 -47.20 37.43
CA THR A 18 -59.97 -47.52 38.84
C THR A 18 -59.12 -46.44 39.53
N ILE A 19 -58.15 -45.87 38.80
CA ILE A 19 -57.33 -44.76 39.29
C ILE A 19 -58.17 -43.49 39.47
N ALA A 20 -59.10 -43.20 38.56
CA ALA A 20 -59.95 -42.03 38.62
C ALA A 20 -61.06 -42.13 39.68
N SER A 21 -61.57 -43.34 39.97
CA SER A 21 -62.66 -43.56 40.94
C SER A 21 -62.19 -43.66 42.40
N SER A 22 -60.88 -43.76 42.66
CA SER A 22 -60.36 -43.84 44.03
C SER A 22 -60.36 -42.45 44.69
N THR A 23 -61.51 -42.05 45.23
CA THR A 23 -61.72 -40.76 45.91
C THR A 23 -61.39 -40.78 47.40
N SER A 24 -61.16 -41.95 47.99
CA SER A 24 -60.84 -42.08 49.42
C SER A 24 -59.46 -42.69 49.63
N SER A 25 -58.56 -41.90 50.23
CA SER A 25 -57.31 -42.32 50.89
C SER A 25 -56.17 -42.91 50.04
N SER A 26 -55.74 -42.24 48.97
CA SER A 26 -54.42 -42.51 48.36
C SER A 26 -53.59 -41.24 48.14
N SER A 27 -53.06 -40.75 49.25
CA SER A 27 -52.01 -39.74 49.37
C SER A 27 -50.61 -40.21 48.93
N SER A 28 -50.41 -41.14 47.98
CA SER A 28 -49.04 -41.73 47.81
C SER A 28 -48.50 -42.01 46.41
N ARG A 29 -49.21 -41.72 45.32
CA ARG A 29 -48.60 -41.92 43.98
C ARG A 29 -47.79 -40.69 43.63
N SER A 30 -46.50 -40.81 43.33
CA SER A 30 -45.66 -39.66 42.96
C SER A 30 -46.10 -39.03 41.63
N LEU A 31 -45.63 -37.81 41.33
CA LEU A 31 -45.81 -37.21 40.01
C LEU A 31 -45.15 -38.06 38.91
N THR A 32 -43.98 -38.63 39.22
CA THR A 32 -43.27 -39.57 38.36
C THR A 32 -44.07 -40.83 38.05
N TRP A 33 -44.84 -41.35 39.01
CA TRP A 33 -45.72 -42.49 38.77
C TRP A 33 -46.84 -42.15 37.78
N HIS A 34 -47.46 -40.97 37.91
CA HIS A 34 -48.50 -40.54 36.98
C HIS A 34 -47.93 -40.33 35.57
N ALA A 35 -46.70 -39.82 35.46
CA ALA A 35 -46.02 -39.67 34.19
C ALA A 35 -45.71 -41.01 33.53
N GLN A 36 -45.11 -41.96 34.27
CA GLN A 36 -44.81 -43.31 33.79
C GLN A 36 -46.09 -44.07 33.38
N PHE A 37 -47.16 -43.93 34.14
CA PHE A 37 -48.47 -44.48 33.78
C PHE A 37 -48.96 -43.89 32.45
N MET A 38 -48.85 -42.58 32.28
CA MET A 38 -49.27 -41.90 31.04
C MET A 38 -48.37 -42.21 29.84
N ASP A 39 -47.07 -42.44 30.05
CA ASP A 39 -46.15 -42.93 29.02
C ASP A 39 -46.56 -44.33 28.54
N LEU A 40 -46.91 -45.22 29.47
CA LEU A 40 -47.41 -46.55 29.16
C LEU A 40 -48.74 -46.49 28.39
N VAL A 41 -49.67 -45.64 28.83
CA VAL A 41 -50.94 -45.37 28.14
C VAL A 41 -50.67 -44.88 26.71
N ALA A 42 -49.79 -43.89 26.52
CA ALA A 42 -49.47 -43.36 25.20
C ALA A 42 -48.81 -44.41 24.28
N SER A 43 -47.99 -45.31 24.82
CA SER A 43 -47.33 -46.38 24.05
C SER A 43 -48.29 -47.40 23.44
N LEU A 44 -49.45 -47.59 24.07
CA LEU A 44 -50.48 -48.57 23.67
C LEU A 44 -51.58 -47.95 22.80
N ASN A 45 -51.52 -46.62 22.56
CA ASN A 45 -52.45 -45.83 21.76
C ASN A 45 -53.95 -46.19 21.96
N PRO A 46 -54.45 -46.27 23.21
CA PRO A 46 -55.83 -46.65 23.50
C PRO A 46 -56.81 -45.57 23.02
N MET A 47 -58.07 -45.95 22.80
CA MET A 47 -59.15 -45.08 22.33
C MET A 47 -59.30 -43.82 23.20
N ALA A 48 -58.67 -42.71 22.79
CA ALA A 48 -58.58 -41.44 23.53
C ALA A 48 -59.92 -40.94 24.09
N ALA A 49 -61.03 -41.21 23.40
CA ALA A 49 -62.39 -40.88 23.83
C ALA A 49 -62.77 -41.46 25.21
N HIS A 50 -62.26 -42.64 25.58
CA HIS A 50 -62.58 -43.29 26.85
C HIS A 50 -61.77 -42.76 28.04
N LEU A 51 -60.67 -42.05 27.78
CA LEU A 51 -59.77 -41.51 28.80
C LEU A 51 -60.08 -40.04 29.14
N ARG A 52 -60.66 -39.29 28.21
CA ARG A 52 -61.03 -37.87 28.38
C ARG A 52 -61.87 -37.54 29.64
N PRO A 53 -62.93 -38.31 29.99
CA PRO A 53 -63.76 -37.99 31.16
C PRO A 53 -63.12 -38.37 32.51
N LEU A 54 -61.94 -38.99 32.51
CA LEU A 54 -61.33 -39.52 33.72
C LEU A 54 -60.40 -38.48 34.36
N GLY A 55 -60.53 -38.28 35.68
CA GLY A 55 -59.64 -37.43 36.47
C GLY A 55 -58.25 -38.03 36.63
N LEU A 56 -57.41 -37.93 35.60
CA LEU A 56 -56.08 -38.55 35.54
C LEU A 56 -54.93 -37.55 35.60
N PHE A 57 -55.21 -36.26 35.39
CA PHE A 57 -54.18 -35.25 35.16
C PHE A 57 -53.91 -34.44 36.43
N PRO A 58 -52.68 -34.48 36.98
CA PRO A 58 -52.33 -33.72 38.16
C PRO A 58 -52.16 -32.23 37.81
N VAL A 59 -52.99 -31.40 38.43
CA VAL A 59 -52.99 -29.93 38.34
C VAL A 59 -52.36 -29.34 39.60
N LYS A 60 -51.59 -28.26 39.44
CA LYS A 60 -50.94 -27.51 40.52
C LYS A 60 -52.00 -26.83 41.41
N SER A 61 -51.82 -26.84 42.74
CA SER A 61 -52.66 -26.08 43.68
C SER A 61 -51.98 -24.80 44.20
N HIS A 62 -52.77 -23.76 44.47
CA HIS A 62 -52.40 -22.45 44.99
C HIS A 62 -52.47 -22.41 46.52
N ARG A 63 -53.24 -23.31 47.15
CA ARG A 63 -53.46 -23.32 48.61
C ARG A 63 -52.51 -24.23 49.39
N HIS A 64 -51.74 -25.09 48.71
CA HIS A 64 -50.80 -26.02 49.33
C HIS A 64 -49.59 -26.22 48.41
N ASP A 65 -48.38 -25.96 48.92
CA ASP A 65 -47.11 -26.10 48.15
C ASP A 65 -46.88 -27.50 47.58
N ASP A 66 -47.51 -28.53 48.15
CA ASP A 66 -47.43 -29.94 47.68
C ASP A 66 -48.80 -30.52 47.25
N GLY A 67 -49.84 -29.69 47.19
CA GLY A 67 -51.19 -30.12 46.85
C GLY A 67 -51.37 -30.32 45.36
N LYS A 68 -51.70 -31.55 44.94
CA LYS A 68 -52.17 -31.85 43.57
C LYS A 68 -53.62 -32.25 43.57
N SER A 69 -54.38 -31.73 42.61
CA SER A 69 -55.74 -32.21 42.31
C SER A 69 -55.71 -32.98 40.99
N LEU A 70 -56.52 -34.04 40.88
CA LEU A 70 -56.66 -34.75 39.62
C LEU A 70 -57.86 -34.20 38.87
N LYS A 71 -57.64 -33.79 37.63
CA LYS A 71 -58.65 -33.20 36.74
C LYS A 71 -58.81 -34.02 35.47
N SER A 72 -60.00 -33.91 34.87
CA SER A 72 -60.31 -34.54 33.59
C SER A 72 -59.98 -33.60 32.43
N VAL A 73 -59.93 -34.11 31.20
CA VAL A 73 -59.72 -33.24 30.02
C VAL A 73 -60.97 -32.40 29.72
N GLU A 74 -62.13 -32.78 30.28
CA GLU A 74 -63.37 -32.00 30.20
C GLU A 74 -63.29 -30.68 30.99
N ASP A 75 -62.40 -30.61 31.99
CA ASP A 75 -62.18 -29.41 32.81
C ASP A 75 -61.31 -28.33 32.13
N THR A 76 -60.97 -28.48 30.84
CA THR A 76 -60.03 -27.61 30.10
C THR A 76 -58.67 -27.49 30.80
N LEU A 77 -57.74 -28.37 30.42
CA LEU A 77 -56.40 -28.43 30.99
C LEU A 77 -55.38 -27.69 30.12
N PHE A 78 -54.42 -27.03 30.78
CA PHE A 78 -53.35 -26.32 30.10
C PHE A 78 -51.96 -26.76 30.55
N TYR A 79 -51.03 -26.67 29.62
CA TYR A 79 -49.61 -26.95 29.83
C TYR A 79 -48.78 -25.69 29.56
N PRO A 80 -48.00 -25.17 30.54
CA PRO A 80 -47.16 -24.01 30.33
C PRO A 80 -45.88 -24.41 29.60
N LEU A 81 -45.49 -23.64 28.59
CA LEU A 81 -44.30 -23.92 27.78
C LEU A 81 -43.00 -23.40 28.41
N ASP A 82 -43.09 -22.31 29.16
CA ASP A 82 -41.93 -21.47 29.52
C ASP A 82 -41.90 -21.02 30.99
N VAL A 83 -42.97 -21.15 31.78
CA VAL A 83 -42.99 -20.73 33.19
C VAL A 83 -43.50 -21.82 34.13
N VAL A 84 -42.80 -21.98 35.26
CA VAL A 84 -43.04 -23.03 36.27
C VAL A 84 -43.96 -22.56 37.40
N ASP A 85 -44.06 -21.25 37.62
CA ASP A 85 -44.81 -20.67 38.74
C ASP A 85 -45.79 -19.59 38.29
N VAL A 86 -47.05 -20.00 38.09
CA VAL A 86 -48.13 -19.16 37.58
C VAL A 86 -49.14 -18.95 38.71
N PRO A 87 -49.46 -17.69 39.09
CA PRO A 87 -50.51 -17.43 40.07
C PRO A 87 -51.87 -17.87 39.49
N PHE A 88 -52.79 -18.29 40.36
CA PHE A 88 -54.12 -18.82 39.96
C PHE A 88 -54.09 -20.12 39.13
N ALA A 89 -53.02 -20.94 39.27
CA ALA A 89 -52.89 -22.20 38.53
C ALA A 89 -54.09 -23.16 38.66
N ASP A 90 -54.80 -23.11 39.80
CA ASP A 90 -55.97 -23.94 40.13
C ASP A 90 -57.18 -23.55 39.30
N GLU A 91 -57.36 -22.24 39.10
CA GLU A 91 -58.45 -21.68 38.30
C GLU A 91 -58.19 -21.88 36.80
N LEU A 92 -56.92 -21.96 36.43
CA LEU A 92 -56.44 -22.22 35.09
C LEU A 92 -56.19 -23.69 34.80
N ASN A 93 -56.47 -24.61 35.74
CA ASN A 93 -56.25 -26.05 35.58
C ASN A 93 -54.88 -26.41 34.94
N ILE A 94 -53.81 -25.78 35.41
CA ILE A 94 -52.45 -25.93 34.87
C ILE A 94 -51.82 -27.24 35.37
N LEU A 95 -51.32 -28.06 34.44
CA LEU A 95 -50.61 -29.29 34.78
C LEU A 95 -49.40 -29.03 35.68
N HIS A 96 -49.23 -29.90 36.68
CA HIS A 96 -48.15 -29.77 37.64
C HIS A 96 -46.77 -29.87 36.95
N PRO A 97 -45.83 -28.92 37.16
CA PRO A 97 -44.54 -28.92 36.46
C PRO A 97 -43.75 -30.22 36.63
N GLY A 98 -43.63 -30.74 37.86
CA GLY A 98 -42.96 -32.03 38.11
C GLY A 98 -43.60 -33.25 37.44
N TYR A 99 -44.87 -33.20 37.04
CA TYR A 99 -45.49 -34.24 36.21
C TYR A 99 -45.03 -34.12 34.76
N ILE A 100 -44.96 -32.90 34.23
CA ILE A 100 -44.48 -32.64 32.87
C ILE A 100 -43.03 -33.06 32.69
N HIS A 101 -42.15 -32.63 33.58
CA HIS A 101 -40.71 -32.94 33.49
C HIS A 101 -40.44 -34.45 33.53
N ALA A 102 -41.38 -35.24 34.07
CA ALA A 102 -41.28 -36.69 34.17
C ALA A 102 -41.85 -37.45 32.96
N LEU A 103 -42.53 -36.78 32.00
CA LEU A 103 -43.12 -37.42 30.82
C LEU A 103 -42.08 -37.65 29.71
N ALA A 104 -42.22 -38.74 28.97
CA ALA A 104 -41.41 -38.97 27.77
C ALA A 104 -41.77 -37.98 26.63
N PRO A 105 -40.82 -37.58 25.77
CA PRO A 105 -41.07 -36.64 24.66
C PRO A 105 -42.14 -37.10 23.65
N LYS A 106 -42.40 -38.41 23.55
CA LYS A 106 -43.47 -38.95 22.68
C LYS A 106 -44.86 -38.77 23.32
N THR A 107 -44.92 -38.68 24.64
CA THR A 107 -46.16 -38.57 25.43
C THR A 107 -46.70 -37.15 25.43
N THR A 108 -45.85 -36.13 25.32
CA THR A 108 -46.30 -34.74 25.14
C THR A 108 -47.15 -34.56 23.88
N ARG A 109 -46.82 -35.26 22.78
CA ARG A 109 -47.64 -35.30 21.56
C ARG A 109 -48.99 -35.99 21.77
N PHE A 110 -49.04 -36.98 22.66
CA PHE A 110 -50.26 -37.68 23.03
C PHE A 110 -51.21 -36.78 23.87
N LEU A 111 -50.67 -35.94 24.75
CA LEU A 111 -51.47 -34.95 25.51
C LEU A 111 -52.23 -33.98 24.58
N HIS A 112 -51.61 -33.56 23.47
CA HIS A 112 -52.28 -32.72 22.48
C HIS A 112 -53.47 -33.45 21.80
N MET A 113 -53.31 -34.75 21.49
CA MET A 113 -54.42 -35.55 20.93
C MET A 113 -55.57 -35.75 21.92
N LEU A 114 -55.27 -35.76 23.22
CA LEU A 114 -56.28 -35.84 24.28
C LEU A 114 -57.09 -34.54 24.39
N GLY A 115 -56.53 -33.39 24.01
CA GLY A 115 -57.20 -32.08 24.02
C GLY A 115 -56.59 -31.07 25.01
N ILE A 116 -55.44 -31.41 25.62
CA ILE A 116 -54.71 -30.52 26.52
C ILE A 116 -53.98 -29.47 25.67
N LYS A 117 -54.25 -28.19 25.93
CA LYS A 117 -53.69 -27.08 25.17
C LYS A 117 -52.37 -26.62 25.76
N GLN A 118 -51.44 -26.22 24.89
CA GLN A 118 -50.19 -25.60 25.30
C GLN A 118 -50.38 -24.09 25.29
N LEU A 119 -49.90 -23.41 26.33
CA LEU A 119 -49.93 -21.96 26.42
C LEU A 119 -48.52 -21.43 26.63
N THR A 120 -48.22 -20.33 25.95
CA THR A 120 -47.06 -19.51 26.28
C THR A 120 -47.39 -18.60 27.46
N THR A 121 -46.38 -18.10 28.17
CA THR A 121 -46.54 -17.06 29.20
C THR A 121 -47.36 -15.87 28.71
N HIS A 122 -47.20 -15.49 27.43
CA HIS A 122 -47.95 -14.40 26.82
C HIS A 122 -49.44 -14.73 26.71
N ASP A 123 -49.79 -15.94 26.24
CA ASP A 123 -51.18 -16.38 26.13
C ASP A 123 -51.84 -16.48 27.51
N MET A 124 -51.08 -16.96 28.50
CA MET A 124 -51.53 -17.05 29.89
C MET A 124 -51.75 -15.67 30.49
N LEU A 125 -50.86 -14.72 30.23
CA LEU A 125 -51.03 -13.37 30.73
C LEU A 125 -52.22 -12.67 30.06
N GLN A 126 -52.32 -12.76 28.73
CA GLN A 126 -53.34 -12.07 27.93
C GLN A 126 -54.75 -12.63 28.09
N PHE A 127 -54.92 -13.94 27.99
CA PHE A 127 -56.22 -14.59 27.85
C PHE A 127 -56.74 -15.21 29.15
N HIS A 128 -55.89 -15.31 30.17
CA HIS A 128 -56.19 -16.04 31.39
C HIS A 128 -56.01 -15.17 32.63
N LEU A 129 -54.79 -14.74 32.94
CA LEU A 129 -54.49 -13.98 34.16
C LEU A 129 -55.12 -12.58 34.17
N LEU A 130 -54.87 -11.75 33.15
CA LEU A 130 -55.40 -10.38 33.14
C LEU A 130 -56.93 -10.32 33.09
N PRO A 131 -57.64 -11.21 32.37
CA PRO A 131 -59.09 -11.29 32.46
C PRO A 131 -59.60 -11.70 33.84
N LEU A 132 -58.96 -12.67 34.50
CA LEU A 132 -59.35 -13.12 35.86
C LEU A 132 -59.22 -11.98 36.87
N VAL A 133 -58.06 -11.30 36.85
CA VAL A 133 -57.73 -10.20 37.76
C VAL A 133 -58.58 -8.96 37.47
N GLY A 134 -59.08 -8.81 36.24
CA GLY A 134 -60.02 -7.73 35.88
C GLY A 134 -61.45 -7.92 36.40
N THR A 135 -61.79 -9.09 36.97
CA THR A 135 -63.12 -9.36 37.54
C THR A 135 -63.28 -8.76 38.95
N SER A 136 -64.51 -8.56 39.41
CA SER A 136 -64.80 -7.93 40.72
C SER A 136 -64.64 -8.85 41.94
N LYS A 137 -64.11 -10.07 41.77
CA LYS A 137 -64.04 -11.11 42.83
C LYS A 137 -62.64 -11.32 43.41
N THR A 138 -61.66 -10.52 43.01
CA THR A 138 -60.25 -10.64 43.41
C THR A 138 -59.94 -9.83 44.67
N THR A 139 -58.98 -10.31 45.46
CA THR A 139 -58.48 -9.69 46.70
C THR A 139 -57.24 -8.85 46.43
N GLU A 140 -56.80 -8.08 47.43
CA GLU A 140 -55.53 -7.32 47.37
C GLU A 140 -54.32 -8.24 47.13
N ASP A 141 -54.30 -9.41 47.76
CA ASP A 141 -53.26 -10.44 47.58
C ASP A 141 -53.24 -10.98 46.14
N ASP A 142 -54.41 -11.15 45.53
CA ASP A 142 -54.54 -11.61 44.14
C ASP A 142 -53.94 -10.59 43.16
N HIS A 143 -54.25 -9.31 43.34
CA HIS A 143 -53.68 -8.25 42.53
C HIS A 143 -52.17 -8.11 42.71
N ALA A 144 -51.65 -8.35 43.92
CA ALA A 144 -50.23 -8.32 44.19
C ALA A 144 -49.47 -9.46 43.50
N LYS A 145 -50.00 -10.68 43.56
CA LYS A 145 -49.43 -11.85 42.86
C LYS A 145 -49.47 -11.69 41.35
N ALA A 146 -50.58 -11.16 40.81
CA ALA A 146 -50.71 -10.85 39.40
C ALA A 146 -49.68 -9.81 38.95
N LEU A 147 -49.46 -8.77 39.75
CA LEU A 147 -48.48 -7.73 39.49
C LEU A 147 -47.04 -8.25 39.56
N ALA A 148 -46.71 -9.03 40.60
CA ALA A 148 -45.41 -9.68 40.73
C ALA A 148 -45.11 -10.61 39.54
N PHE A 149 -46.11 -11.38 39.09
CA PHE A 149 -45.99 -12.20 37.90
C PHE A 149 -45.79 -11.36 36.63
N CYS A 150 -46.59 -10.31 36.41
CA CYS A 150 -46.41 -9.40 35.26
C CYS A 150 -45.01 -8.76 35.23
N MET A 151 -44.49 -8.40 36.41
CA MET A 151 -43.13 -7.87 36.56
C MET A 151 -42.08 -8.92 36.22
N HIS A 152 -42.19 -10.13 36.78
CA HIS A 152 -41.28 -11.24 36.49
C HIS A 152 -41.23 -11.55 34.98
N VAL A 153 -42.40 -11.66 34.35
CA VAL A 153 -42.50 -11.89 32.91
C VAL A 153 -41.87 -10.75 32.11
N HIS A 154 -42.09 -9.49 32.50
CA HIS A 154 -41.52 -8.34 31.81
C HIS A 154 -39.98 -8.28 31.91
N ILE A 155 -39.42 -8.75 33.03
CA ILE A 155 -37.97 -8.82 33.25
C ILE A 155 -37.34 -9.87 32.34
N GLU A 156 -37.93 -11.07 32.27
CA GLU A 156 -37.44 -12.13 31.39
C GLU A 156 -37.65 -11.78 29.91
N ARG A 157 -38.79 -11.15 29.60
CA ARG A 157 -39.15 -10.77 28.24
C ARG A 157 -40.07 -9.53 28.24
N PRO A 158 -39.62 -8.39 27.68
CA PRO A 158 -40.42 -7.16 27.65
C PRO A 158 -41.81 -7.38 27.06
N LEU A 159 -42.82 -7.01 27.83
CA LEU A 159 -44.23 -7.09 27.41
C LEU A 159 -44.52 -6.12 26.26
N SER A 160 -45.35 -6.55 25.31
CA SER A 160 -45.80 -5.71 24.19
C SER A 160 -46.68 -4.53 24.66
N THR A 161 -46.71 -3.43 23.91
CA THR A 161 -47.56 -2.26 24.24
C THR A 161 -49.03 -2.60 24.46
N PRO A 162 -49.69 -3.46 23.65
CA PRO A 162 -51.06 -3.89 23.91
C PRO A 162 -51.22 -4.63 25.25
N LEU A 163 -50.26 -5.48 25.60
CA LEU A 163 -50.29 -6.17 26.90
C LEU A 163 -50.05 -5.22 28.05
N LEU A 164 -49.10 -4.28 27.94
CA LEU A 164 -48.87 -3.27 28.97
C LEU A 164 -50.12 -2.42 29.21
N GLN A 165 -50.88 -2.12 28.15
CA GLN A 165 -52.16 -1.44 28.28
C GLN A 165 -53.23 -2.31 28.96
N LEU A 166 -53.28 -3.61 28.68
CA LEU A 166 -54.16 -4.55 29.37
C LEU A 166 -53.78 -4.70 30.85
N VAL A 167 -52.49 -4.81 31.16
CA VAL A 167 -51.96 -4.80 32.54
C VAL A 167 -52.42 -3.52 33.25
N ARG A 168 -52.27 -2.37 32.59
CA ARG A 168 -52.69 -1.06 33.12
C ARG A 168 -54.19 -0.99 33.42
N GLN A 169 -55.01 -1.68 32.63
CA GLN A 169 -56.47 -1.67 32.77
C GLN A 169 -56.97 -2.68 33.81
N SER A 170 -56.36 -3.87 33.87
CA SER A 170 -56.83 -4.98 34.69
C SER A 170 -56.21 -5.03 36.08
N VAL A 171 -54.91 -4.72 36.22
CA VAL A 171 -54.22 -4.79 37.50
C VAL A 171 -54.53 -3.53 38.31
N ARG A 172 -54.87 -3.76 39.59
CA ARG A 172 -55.14 -2.72 40.57
C ARG A 172 -54.08 -2.77 41.67
N VAL A 173 -53.94 -1.68 42.38
CA VAL A 173 -52.98 -1.52 43.45
C VAL A 173 -53.61 -0.80 44.64
N VAL A 174 -53.17 -1.15 45.84
CA VAL A 174 -53.64 -0.51 47.07
C VAL A 174 -52.94 0.84 47.23
N THR A 175 -53.71 1.92 47.32
CA THR A 175 -53.20 3.28 47.57
C THR A 175 -52.88 3.49 49.05
N ALA A 176 -52.22 4.61 49.38
CA ALA A 176 -52.01 5.02 50.77
C ALA A 176 -53.31 5.22 51.58
N SER A 177 -54.45 5.41 50.92
CA SER A 177 -55.78 5.46 51.56
C SER A 177 -56.38 4.07 51.82
N GLY A 178 -55.70 2.99 51.41
CA GLY A 178 -56.20 1.62 51.49
C GLY A 178 -57.13 1.23 50.35
N ASP A 179 -57.25 2.06 49.30
CA ASP A 179 -58.19 1.83 48.20
C ASP A 179 -57.53 1.05 47.07
N LEU A 180 -58.17 -0.02 46.61
CA LEU A 180 -57.73 -0.82 45.48
C LEU A 180 -58.06 -0.11 44.15
N THR A 181 -57.06 0.57 43.59
CA THR A 181 -57.20 1.48 42.45
C THR A 181 -56.53 0.93 41.18
N PRO A 182 -57.17 1.01 39.98
CA PRO A 182 -56.56 0.57 38.73
C PRO A 182 -55.27 1.33 38.38
N LEU A 183 -54.30 0.65 37.79
CA LEU A 183 -53.07 1.28 37.26
C LEU A 183 -53.35 2.31 36.15
N SER A 184 -54.54 2.28 35.54
CA SER A 184 -54.97 3.25 34.54
C SER A 184 -55.32 4.62 35.10
N THR A 185 -55.48 4.75 36.42
CA THR A 185 -55.91 5.98 37.08
C THR A 185 -54.91 7.11 36.85
N PRO A 186 -55.35 8.28 36.36
CA PRO A 186 -54.46 9.44 36.22
C PRO A 186 -53.99 9.92 37.60
N HIS A 187 -52.74 10.40 37.69
CA HIS A 187 -52.11 10.90 38.92
C HIS A 187 -51.76 9.85 39.98
N LEU A 188 -51.72 8.56 39.64
CA LEU A 188 -51.14 7.55 40.50
C LEU A 188 -49.61 7.78 40.62
N SER A 189 -49.18 8.42 41.70
CA SER A 189 -47.77 8.63 42.05
C SER A 189 -47.33 7.59 43.06
N LEU A 190 -46.21 6.90 42.82
CA LEU A 190 -45.61 6.00 43.82
C LEU A 190 -44.41 6.72 44.45
N GLU A 191 -44.42 6.82 45.77
CA GLU A 191 -43.35 7.47 46.55
C GLU A 191 -42.20 6.49 46.85
N PRO A 192 -40.97 6.98 47.13
CA PRO A 192 -39.79 6.14 47.34
C PRO A 192 -39.53 5.80 48.82
N PRO A 193 -38.77 4.71 49.10
CA PRO A 193 -38.88 3.90 50.32
C PRO A 193 -38.12 4.36 51.57
N GLU A 194 -37.55 5.57 51.60
CA GLU A 194 -37.37 6.26 52.90
C GLU A 194 -38.75 6.65 53.47
N PHE A 195 -39.78 6.66 52.61
CA PHE A 195 -41.20 6.66 52.90
C PHE A 195 -41.72 5.26 52.54
N ALA A 196 -41.85 4.41 53.56
CA ALA A 196 -42.11 2.97 53.51
C ALA A 196 -42.82 2.43 52.25
N PHE A 197 -42.41 1.23 51.82
CA PHE A 197 -43.16 0.33 50.92
C PHE A 197 -44.55 0.01 51.49
N SER A 198 -45.43 1.00 51.45
CA SER A 198 -46.78 1.01 52.01
C SER A 198 -47.72 1.87 51.17
N ALA A 199 -47.21 2.71 50.25
CA ALA A 199 -48.02 3.37 49.23
C ALA A 199 -48.35 2.46 48.01
N LEU A 200 -47.57 1.38 47.88
CA LEU A 200 -47.93 0.17 47.16
C LEU A 200 -47.56 -1.02 48.04
N THR A 201 -48.51 -1.50 48.82
CA THR A 201 -48.53 -2.92 49.11
C THR A 201 -48.91 -3.60 47.80
N VAL A 202 -47.95 -3.77 46.89
CA VAL A 202 -47.91 -5.04 46.14
C VAL A 202 -47.67 -6.05 47.25
N VAL A 203 -48.76 -6.52 47.86
CA VAL A 203 -48.78 -7.44 49.01
C VAL A 203 -47.61 -8.38 48.87
N ALA A 204 -46.66 -8.21 49.79
CA ALA A 204 -45.46 -8.98 49.98
C ALA A 204 -45.34 -10.20 49.05
N ALA A 205 -44.76 -10.01 47.86
CA ALA A 205 -43.85 -11.02 47.35
C ALA A 205 -42.61 -10.94 48.25
N THR A 206 -42.75 -11.45 49.49
CA THR A 206 -41.63 -11.64 50.40
C THR A 206 -40.57 -12.42 49.65
N SER A 207 -39.46 -11.73 49.39
CA SER A 207 -38.26 -12.16 48.67
C SER A 207 -38.22 -11.89 47.15
N VAL A 208 -37.14 -11.18 46.75
CA VAL A 208 -36.44 -11.30 45.45
C VAL A 208 -36.82 -10.42 44.24
N VAL A 209 -37.29 -9.16 44.37
CA VAL A 209 -37.32 -8.27 43.18
C VAL A 209 -36.45 -7.00 43.35
N PRO A 210 -35.41 -6.79 42.51
CA PRO A 210 -34.60 -5.57 42.52
C PRO A 210 -35.42 -4.31 42.19
N SER A 211 -35.04 -3.16 42.76
CA SER A 211 -35.70 -1.87 42.49
C SER A 211 -35.59 -1.41 41.06
N SER A 212 -34.50 -1.74 40.37
CA SER A 212 -34.30 -1.47 38.95
C SER A 212 -35.31 -2.20 38.06
N SER A 213 -35.67 -3.42 38.44
CA SER A 213 -36.64 -4.26 37.71
C SER A 213 -38.07 -3.77 37.88
N ALA A 214 -38.44 -3.34 39.09
CA ALA A 214 -39.71 -2.66 39.35
C ALA A 214 -39.82 -1.34 38.57
N PHE A 215 -38.73 -0.57 38.53
CA PHE A 215 -38.65 0.68 37.77
C PHE A 215 -38.91 0.46 36.26
N SER A 216 -38.22 -0.50 35.64
CA SER A 216 -38.37 -0.83 34.22
C SER A 216 -39.83 -1.15 33.85
N PHE A 217 -40.47 -2.02 34.63
CA PHE A 217 -41.87 -2.39 34.41
C PHE A 217 -42.83 -1.20 34.58
N LEU A 218 -42.70 -0.41 35.65
CA LEU A 218 -43.61 0.71 35.92
C LEU A 218 -43.50 1.80 34.85
N GLN A 219 -42.29 2.06 34.36
CA GLN A 219 -42.08 2.93 33.21
C GLN A 219 -42.77 2.38 31.96
N ALA A 220 -42.62 1.08 31.68
CA ALA A 220 -43.24 0.44 30.52
C ALA A 220 -44.78 0.51 30.57
N VAL A 221 -45.38 0.38 31.76
CA VAL A 221 -46.83 0.55 31.98
C VAL A 221 -47.26 2.03 31.90
N GLY A 222 -46.31 2.96 31.87
CA GLY A 222 -46.56 4.40 31.72
C GLY A 222 -47.04 5.06 33.01
N LEU A 223 -46.61 4.55 34.16
CA LEU A 223 -46.92 5.12 35.47
C LEU A 223 -45.89 6.22 35.80
N PRO A 224 -46.34 7.41 36.24
CA PRO A 224 -45.46 8.54 36.57
C PRO A 224 -44.81 8.31 37.93
N VAL A 225 -43.80 7.44 37.95
CA VAL A 225 -43.33 6.84 39.19
C VAL A 225 -41.82 6.75 39.19
N PHE A 226 -41.25 6.87 40.39
CA PHE A 226 -39.88 6.57 40.80
C PHE A 226 -38.91 7.73 40.78
N MET A 227 -39.12 8.73 39.92
CA MET A 227 -38.29 9.92 39.91
C MET A 227 -39.17 11.12 39.60
N SER A 228 -39.43 11.98 40.58
CA SER A 228 -40.05 13.28 40.31
C SER A 228 -38.94 14.28 40.03
N LEU A 229 -38.80 14.69 38.77
CA LEU A 229 -37.90 15.77 38.35
C LEU A 229 -38.50 17.16 38.62
N HIS A 230 -39.52 17.27 39.48
CA HIS A 230 -40.25 18.54 39.71
C HIS A 230 -40.13 19.02 41.16
N ARG A 231 -39.35 18.33 42.00
CA ARG A 231 -39.11 18.76 43.38
C ARG A 231 -37.95 19.77 43.44
N PRO A 232 -38.12 20.94 44.09
CA PRO A 232 -37.10 21.98 44.14
C PRO A 232 -35.95 21.70 45.13
N ASP A 233 -35.97 20.58 45.84
CA ASP A 233 -35.02 20.19 46.89
C ASP A 233 -33.68 19.64 46.36
N GLY A 234 -33.49 19.57 45.05
CA GLY A 234 -32.25 19.10 44.43
C GLY A 234 -32.00 17.59 44.59
N VAL A 235 -32.92 16.87 45.24
CA VAL A 235 -32.84 15.43 45.47
C VAL A 235 -33.90 14.77 44.62
N VAL A 236 -33.50 13.87 43.72
CA VAL A 236 -34.45 13.00 43.01
C VAL A 236 -34.67 11.77 43.87
N PRO A 237 -35.83 11.64 44.53
CA PRO A 237 -36.03 10.59 45.51
C PRO A 237 -36.03 9.22 44.83
N GLY A 238 -35.31 8.24 45.38
CA GLY A 238 -35.20 6.89 44.80
C GLY A 238 -34.10 6.70 43.74
N LEU A 239 -33.57 7.77 43.15
CA LEU A 239 -32.49 7.68 42.14
C LEU A 239 -31.22 6.98 42.66
N PRO A 240 -30.70 7.28 43.88
CA PRO A 240 -29.51 6.61 44.40
C PRO A 240 -29.68 5.09 44.53
N PHE A 241 -30.87 4.63 44.91
CA PHE A 241 -31.17 3.22 45.07
C PHE A 241 -31.28 2.49 43.73
N VAL A 242 -31.93 3.13 42.74
CA VAL A 242 -32.01 2.61 41.37
C VAL A 242 -30.61 2.50 40.76
N LEU A 243 -29.78 3.54 40.87
CA LEU A 243 -28.38 3.51 40.39
C LEU A 243 -27.56 2.42 41.09
N THR A 244 -27.66 2.31 42.40
CA THR A 244 -26.94 1.26 43.17
C THR A 244 -27.37 -0.13 42.71
N SER A 245 -28.66 -0.35 42.47
CA SER A 245 -29.18 -1.64 41.99
C SER A 245 -28.70 -1.96 40.57
N ILE A 246 -28.75 -0.97 39.66
CA ILE A 246 -28.25 -1.10 38.28
C ILE A 246 -26.76 -1.47 38.27
N VAL A 247 -25.94 -0.74 39.04
CA VAL A 247 -24.48 -0.94 39.07
C VAL A 247 -24.12 -2.28 39.73
N THR A 248 -24.79 -2.64 40.82
CA THR A 248 -24.50 -3.89 41.56
C THR A 248 -24.90 -5.12 40.76
N ASN A 249 -26.05 -5.09 40.09
CA ASN A 249 -26.61 -6.25 39.38
C ASN A 249 -26.33 -6.24 37.87
N GLN A 250 -25.67 -5.21 37.35
CA GLN A 250 -25.50 -4.97 35.90
C GLN A 250 -26.83 -5.05 35.11
N ASP A 251 -27.89 -4.48 35.67
CA ASP A 251 -29.25 -4.55 35.09
C ASP A 251 -29.40 -3.61 33.88
N ILE A 252 -29.20 -4.16 32.68
CA ILE A 252 -29.33 -3.45 31.40
C ILE A 252 -30.75 -2.95 31.17
N ALA A 253 -31.78 -3.69 31.58
CA ALA A 253 -33.17 -3.31 31.37
C ALA A 253 -33.52 -2.09 32.25
N GLY A 254 -33.13 -2.13 33.53
CA GLY A 254 -33.27 -1.00 34.44
C GLY A 254 -32.48 0.24 34.00
N ALA A 255 -31.25 0.05 33.52
CA ALA A 255 -30.44 1.12 32.94
C ALA A 255 -31.07 1.76 31.69
N THR A 256 -31.61 0.94 30.79
CA THR A 256 -32.26 1.40 29.55
C THR A 256 -33.52 2.18 29.85
N ALA A 257 -34.33 1.67 30.79
CA ALA A 257 -35.49 2.36 31.31
C ALA A 257 -35.08 3.74 31.87
N LEU A 258 -34.07 3.77 32.76
CA LEU A 258 -33.62 5.00 33.43
C LEU A 258 -33.17 6.04 32.39
N MET A 259 -32.39 5.59 31.40
CA MET A 259 -31.93 6.43 30.30
C MET A 259 -33.10 7.02 29.52
N GLN A 260 -34.05 6.19 29.08
CA GLN A 260 -35.22 6.66 28.32
C GLN A 260 -36.11 7.63 29.12
N TYR A 261 -36.25 7.39 30.42
CA TYR A 261 -37.01 8.28 31.30
C TYR A 261 -36.33 9.64 31.40
N LEU A 262 -35.02 9.67 31.69
CA LEU A 262 -34.27 10.92 31.80
C LEU A 262 -34.22 11.63 30.45
N ASP A 263 -33.90 10.93 29.37
CA ASP A 263 -33.86 11.46 28.00
C ASP A 263 -35.16 12.19 27.62
N ARG A 264 -36.32 11.58 27.92
CA ARG A 264 -37.63 12.15 27.60
C ARG A 264 -38.06 13.32 28.48
N ASN A 265 -37.68 13.32 29.76
CA ASN A 265 -38.20 14.27 30.75
C ASN A 265 -37.19 15.33 31.20
N TRP A 266 -35.92 15.24 30.80
CA TRP A 266 -34.89 16.21 31.17
C TRP A 266 -35.05 17.54 30.40
N THR A 267 -34.85 18.66 31.09
CA THR A 267 -35.02 20.02 30.55
C THR A 267 -33.90 20.93 31.05
N ALA A 268 -33.76 22.12 30.45
CA ALA A 268 -32.77 23.11 30.84
C ALA A 268 -32.87 23.59 32.28
N GLN A 269 -34.11 23.70 32.75
CA GLN A 269 -34.37 24.06 34.14
C GLN A 269 -33.87 22.96 35.10
N HIS A 270 -34.00 21.69 34.71
CA HIS A 270 -33.49 20.57 35.50
C HIS A 270 -31.96 20.61 35.62
N SER A 271 -31.24 20.94 34.55
CA SER A 271 -29.78 21.08 34.55
C SER A 271 -29.28 22.12 35.55
N ALA A 272 -29.98 23.24 35.69
CA ALA A 272 -29.64 24.29 36.66
C ALA A 272 -30.05 23.94 38.11
N THR A 273 -31.11 23.16 38.28
CA THR A 273 -31.72 22.87 39.59
C THR A 273 -31.11 21.64 40.28
N TYR A 274 -30.68 20.64 39.51
CA TYR A 274 -30.29 19.31 40.03
C TYR A 274 -28.78 19.00 39.90
N GLY A 275 -27.90 19.91 40.30
CA GLY A 275 -26.44 19.73 40.16
C GLY A 275 -25.86 18.49 40.87
N SER A 276 -26.37 18.16 42.05
CA SER A 276 -25.99 16.93 42.80
C SER A 276 -26.35 15.65 42.04
N VAL A 277 -27.54 15.61 41.43
CA VAL A 277 -28.02 14.50 40.61
C VAL A 277 -27.16 14.31 39.37
N VAL A 278 -26.81 15.41 38.68
CA VAL A 278 -25.91 15.38 37.52
C VAL A 278 -24.58 14.76 37.90
N THR A 279 -24.01 15.15 39.05
CA THR A 279 -22.73 14.63 39.53
C THR A 279 -22.80 13.12 39.82
N THR A 280 -23.89 12.66 40.45
CA THR A 280 -24.13 11.23 40.71
C THR A 280 -24.30 10.44 39.41
N LEU A 281 -25.01 10.98 38.42
CA LEU A 281 -25.21 10.36 37.11
C LEU A 281 -23.90 10.29 36.29
N GLN A 282 -23.03 11.30 36.38
CA GLN A 282 -21.73 11.32 35.70
C GLN A 282 -20.74 10.30 36.27
N THR A 283 -20.76 10.10 37.59
CA THR A 283 -19.77 9.24 38.29
C THR A 283 -20.14 7.75 38.28
N SER A 284 -21.41 7.43 38.06
CA SER A 284 -21.92 6.05 38.11
C SER A 284 -21.93 5.39 36.71
N PRO A 285 -21.55 4.11 36.58
CA PRO A 285 -21.63 3.37 35.32
C PRO A 285 -23.04 2.81 35.10
N TRP A 286 -23.99 3.65 34.72
CA TRP A 286 -25.40 3.27 34.54
C TRP A 286 -25.89 3.39 33.10
N LEU A 287 -25.16 4.08 32.22
CA LEU A 287 -25.62 4.36 30.86
C LEU A 287 -25.41 3.12 29.97
N PRO A 288 -26.47 2.54 29.39
CA PRO A 288 -26.32 1.40 28.50
C PRO A 288 -25.74 1.85 27.16
N THR A 289 -24.61 1.25 26.79
CA THR A 289 -23.92 1.52 25.54
C THR A 289 -23.76 0.25 24.73
N SER A 290 -23.95 0.35 23.42
CA SER A 290 -23.73 -0.76 22.52
C SER A 290 -22.28 -0.77 22.02
N THR A 291 -21.62 -1.92 22.13
CA THR A 291 -20.35 -2.19 21.41
C THR A 291 -20.51 -3.46 20.57
N THR A 292 -20.05 -3.43 19.32
CA THR A 292 -20.17 -4.58 18.40
C THR A 292 -18.85 -5.35 18.24
N LEU A 293 -17.82 -5.05 19.04
CA LEU A 293 -16.47 -5.62 18.89
C LEU A 293 -16.35 -7.12 19.19
N LEU A 294 -17.30 -7.72 19.93
CA LEU A 294 -17.13 -9.08 20.46
C LEU A 294 -17.94 -10.17 19.73
N ASN A 295 -19.00 -9.83 18.99
CA ASN A 295 -19.74 -10.80 18.15
C ASN A 295 -20.69 -10.10 17.15
N PRO A 296 -20.58 -10.30 15.83
CA PRO A 296 -21.46 -9.67 14.85
C PRO A 296 -22.91 -10.18 14.89
N THR A 297 -23.20 -11.25 15.63
CA THR A 297 -24.54 -11.85 15.76
C THR A 297 -25.32 -11.36 16.98
N THR A 298 -24.67 -10.77 17.99
CA THR A 298 -25.30 -10.18 19.18
C THR A 298 -24.50 -8.97 19.70
N PRO A 299 -25.02 -7.73 19.61
CA PRO A 299 -24.35 -6.57 20.20
C PRO A 299 -24.26 -6.76 21.73
N ALA A 300 -23.05 -6.65 22.27
CA ALA A 300 -22.86 -6.65 23.72
C ALA A 300 -23.25 -5.26 24.24
N ILE A 301 -24.31 -5.18 25.06
CA ILE A 301 -24.69 -3.95 25.75
C ILE A 301 -23.97 -3.94 27.08
N ALA A 302 -23.15 -2.90 27.32
CA ALA A 302 -22.40 -2.72 28.54
C ALA A 302 -22.80 -1.41 29.24
N LEU A 303 -22.81 -1.44 30.57
CA LEU A 303 -23.04 -0.24 31.37
C LEU A 303 -21.74 0.56 31.48
N LYS A 304 -21.82 1.82 31.10
CA LYS A 304 -20.68 2.73 31.06
C LYS A 304 -20.99 4.03 31.78
N ARG A 305 -19.94 4.73 32.19
CA ARG A 305 -20.07 6.11 32.65
C ARG A 305 -20.43 7.00 31.46
N PRO A 306 -21.22 8.05 31.64
CA PRO A 306 -21.51 8.98 30.56
C PRO A 306 -20.25 9.56 29.89
N THR A 307 -19.20 9.85 30.66
CA THR A 307 -17.89 10.33 30.16
C THR A 307 -17.09 9.28 29.37
N GLU A 308 -17.48 8.01 29.40
CA GLU A 308 -16.85 6.94 28.61
C GLU A 308 -17.67 6.61 27.35
N SER A 309 -18.72 7.40 27.08
CA SER A 309 -19.72 7.13 26.06
C SER A 309 -19.71 8.21 24.98
N TYR A 310 -20.17 7.82 23.78
CA TYR A 310 -20.16 8.69 22.61
C TYR A 310 -21.54 8.79 21.94
N LEU A 311 -21.84 9.96 21.39
CA LEU A 311 -23.00 10.25 20.54
C LEU A 311 -22.56 10.65 19.15
N ASP A 312 -23.46 10.51 18.18
CA ASP A 312 -23.23 10.88 16.78
C ASP A 312 -21.97 10.23 16.17
N VAL A 313 -21.59 9.04 16.66
CA VAL A 313 -20.46 8.26 16.13
C VAL A 313 -20.79 7.78 14.70
N PRO A 314 -19.90 8.01 13.72
CA PRO A 314 -20.06 7.52 12.36
C PRO A 314 -20.34 6.01 12.32
N ALA A 315 -21.23 5.56 11.43
CA ALA A 315 -21.71 4.17 11.40
C ALA A 315 -20.58 3.11 11.33
N GLY A 316 -19.50 3.39 10.60
CA GLY A 316 -18.33 2.50 10.51
C GLY A 316 -17.47 2.45 11.79
N LEU A 317 -17.65 3.40 12.71
CA LEU A 317 -16.84 3.56 13.93
C LEU A 317 -17.57 3.12 15.20
N LYS A 318 -18.90 2.93 15.11
CA LYS A 318 -19.74 2.40 16.21
C LYS A 318 -19.21 1.11 16.86
N PRO A 319 -18.50 0.20 16.17
CA PRO A 319 -17.89 -0.94 16.85
C PRO A 319 -16.89 -0.54 17.93
N TYR A 320 -16.06 0.45 17.65
CA TYR A 320 -14.92 0.83 18.46
C TYR A 320 -15.26 1.79 19.60
N PHE A 321 -16.35 2.54 19.46
CA PHE A 321 -16.78 3.53 20.43
C PHE A 321 -18.15 3.17 21.01
N PRO A 322 -18.24 2.89 22.32
CA PRO A 322 -19.51 2.63 22.98
C PRO A 322 -20.46 3.81 22.78
N SER A 323 -21.61 3.55 22.14
CA SER A 323 -22.60 4.59 21.86
C SER A 323 -23.89 4.37 22.61
N ALA A 324 -24.43 5.46 23.19
CA ALA A 324 -25.70 5.48 23.89
C ALA A 324 -26.83 5.97 22.96
N ALA A 325 -28.05 5.50 23.19
CA ALA A 325 -29.23 5.90 22.42
C ALA A 325 -29.96 7.08 23.10
N VAL A 326 -29.27 8.21 23.27
CA VAL A 326 -29.79 9.44 23.89
C VAL A 326 -30.18 10.42 22.78
N LEU A 327 -31.41 10.97 22.83
CA LEU A 327 -31.92 11.94 21.85
C LEU A 327 -31.81 13.39 22.36
N ASN A 328 -31.84 13.58 23.67
CA ASN A 328 -31.80 14.87 24.34
C ASN A 328 -30.36 15.38 24.43
N ARG A 329 -30.00 16.28 23.51
CA ARG A 329 -28.65 16.87 23.41
C ARG A 329 -28.26 17.69 24.64
N GLU A 330 -29.21 18.33 25.29
CA GLU A 330 -28.95 19.08 26.52
C GLU A 330 -28.56 18.14 27.66
N PHE A 331 -29.36 17.08 27.87
CA PHE A 331 -29.06 16.07 28.86
C PHE A 331 -27.70 15.41 28.62
N ALA A 332 -27.39 15.08 27.36
CA ALA A 332 -26.10 14.53 26.98
C ALA A 332 -24.93 15.48 27.28
N SER A 333 -25.08 16.77 26.98
CA SER A 333 -24.06 17.78 27.24
C SER A 333 -23.80 17.94 28.74
N VAL A 334 -24.86 17.94 29.56
CA VAL A 334 -24.78 18.05 31.02
C VAL A 334 -24.07 16.85 31.62
N LEU A 335 -24.27 15.65 31.06
CA LEU A 335 -23.57 14.44 31.49
C LEU A 335 -22.14 14.32 30.92
N GLN A 336 -21.67 15.28 30.14
CA GLN A 336 -20.35 15.25 29.49
C GLN A 336 -20.17 14.00 28.60
N ILE A 337 -21.24 13.56 27.94
CA ILE A 337 -21.15 12.53 26.92
C ILE A 337 -20.42 13.13 25.72
N HIS A 338 -19.43 12.42 25.18
CA HIS A 338 -18.68 12.89 24.02
C HIS A 338 -19.60 12.99 22.80
N ILE A 339 -19.67 14.16 22.16
CA ILE A 339 -20.46 14.39 20.95
C ILE A 339 -19.51 14.34 19.75
N GLY A 340 -19.65 13.33 18.90
CA GLY A 340 -18.69 13.02 17.86
C GLY A 340 -17.37 12.51 18.42
N LEU A 341 -16.36 12.40 17.54
CA LEU A 341 -15.02 11.99 17.89
C LEU A 341 -14.05 13.15 17.62
N GLY A 342 -13.03 13.30 18.46
CA GLY A 342 -11.97 14.27 18.25
C GLY A 342 -10.83 13.71 17.41
N VAL A 343 -9.87 14.58 17.09
CA VAL A 343 -8.64 14.21 16.38
C VAL A 343 -7.84 13.12 17.12
N PRO A 344 -7.66 13.16 18.46
CA PRO A 344 -6.94 12.11 19.17
C PRO A 344 -7.58 10.72 19.02
N GLU A 345 -8.91 10.64 19.05
CA GLU A 345 -9.65 9.39 18.92
C GLU A 345 -9.51 8.78 17.52
N TYR A 346 -9.57 9.60 16.47
CA TYR A 346 -9.32 9.14 15.11
C TYR A 346 -7.88 8.66 14.91
N LEU A 347 -6.89 9.38 15.47
CA LEU A 347 -5.49 8.98 15.39
C LEU A 347 -5.21 7.70 16.16
N HIS A 348 -5.82 7.52 17.34
CA HIS A 348 -5.72 6.27 18.10
C HIS A 348 -6.31 5.09 17.32
N LEU A 349 -7.44 5.28 16.62
CA LEU A 349 -8.04 4.21 15.83
C LEU A 349 -7.14 3.79 14.67
N LEU A 350 -6.46 4.75 14.02
CA LEU A 350 -5.48 4.44 12.98
C LEU A 350 -4.28 3.62 13.52
N GLN A 351 -3.98 3.67 14.83
CA GLN A 351 -2.92 2.89 15.46
C GLN A 351 -3.32 1.44 15.80
N LEU A 352 -4.60 1.07 15.71
CA LEU A 352 -5.04 -0.30 16.01
C LEU A 352 -4.74 -1.24 14.83
N ASP A 353 -4.33 -2.48 15.11
CA ASP A 353 -3.91 -3.44 14.09
C ASP A 353 -5.06 -4.15 13.38
N ALA A 354 -6.26 -4.18 13.97
CA ALA A 354 -7.43 -4.89 13.47
C ALA A 354 -8.54 -3.92 13.01
N VAL A 355 -8.22 -3.07 12.02
CA VAL A 355 -9.16 -2.08 11.47
C VAL A 355 -9.38 -2.34 9.98
N SER A 356 -10.64 -2.39 9.54
CA SER A 356 -10.98 -2.57 8.12
C SER A 356 -10.54 -1.35 7.29
N ALA A 357 -10.21 -1.57 6.02
CA ALA A 357 -9.82 -0.49 5.11
C ALA A 357 -10.89 0.62 5.01
N ASP A 358 -12.17 0.25 5.00
CA ASP A 358 -13.29 1.20 4.98
C ASP A 358 -13.30 2.11 6.21
N THR A 359 -12.97 1.55 7.37
CA THR A 359 -12.89 2.30 8.63
C THR A 359 -11.71 3.28 8.62
N VAL A 360 -10.55 2.87 8.09
CA VAL A 360 -9.40 3.76 7.91
C VAL A 360 -9.76 4.94 7.02
N VAL A 361 -10.45 4.69 5.90
CA VAL A 361 -10.92 5.74 4.99
C VAL A 361 -11.90 6.68 5.68
N ALA A 362 -12.84 6.15 6.46
CA ALA A 362 -13.78 6.96 7.24
C ALA A 362 -13.06 7.88 8.24
N CYS A 363 -12.09 7.36 8.99
CA CYS A 363 -11.28 8.17 9.91
C CYS A 363 -10.54 9.30 9.19
N LEU A 364 -9.94 9.02 8.04
CA LEU A 364 -9.21 10.04 7.28
C LEU A 364 -10.13 11.13 6.70
N LEU A 365 -11.36 10.78 6.32
CA LEU A 365 -12.37 11.75 5.86
C LEU A 365 -12.86 12.65 6.99
N GLU A 366 -13.04 12.11 8.19
CA GLU A 366 -13.39 12.89 9.37
C GLU A 366 -12.24 13.80 9.83
N LEU A 367 -10.99 13.28 9.85
CA LEU A 367 -9.81 14.10 10.11
C LEU A 367 -9.69 15.27 9.11
N LYS A 368 -10.00 15.03 7.84
CA LYS A 368 -10.09 16.09 6.82
C LYS A 368 -11.17 17.12 7.14
N ALA A 369 -12.34 16.69 7.62
CA ALA A 369 -13.42 17.59 8.02
C ALA A 369 -13.01 18.47 9.21
N HIS A 370 -12.38 17.89 10.23
CA HIS A 370 -11.86 18.61 11.40
C HIS A 370 -10.74 19.60 11.05
N ALA A 371 -9.88 19.28 10.09
CA ALA A 371 -8.82 20.18 9.62
C ALA A 371 -9.35 21.31 8.72
N SER A 372 -10.58 21.22 8.21
CA SER A 372 -11.13 22.21 7.28
C SER A 372 -11.28 23.58 7.96
N GLY A 373 -10.56 24.58 7.45
CA GLY A 373 -10.58 25.94 8.01
C GLY A 373 -9.76 26.16 9.29
N HIS A 374 -9.04 25.13 9.78
CA HIS A 374 -8.30 25.18 11.05
C HIS A 374 -6.83 24.75 10.85
N PRO A 375 -5.89 25.69 10.64
CA PRO A 375 -4.49 25.38 10.31
C PRO A 375 -3.74 24.69 11.46
N ASP A 376 -4.02 25.07 12.72
CA ASP A 376 -3.37 24.46 13.90
C ASP A 376 -3.71 22.97 14.03
N VAL A 377 -4.95 22.60 13.70
CA VAL A 377 -5.43 21.21 13.70
C VAL A 377 -4.75 20.41 12.59
N LEU A 378 -4.64 20.99 11.38
CA LEU A 378 -3.92 20.36 10.26
C LEU A 378 -2.46 20.09 10.62
N GLN A 379 -1.78 21.05 11.27
CA GLN A 379 -0.39 20.90 11.71
C GLN A 379 -0.24 19.81 12.78
N SER A 380 -1.19 19.72 13.73
CA SER A 380 -1.21 18.65 14.74
C SER A 380 -1.35 17.26 14.10
N ILE A 381 -2.25 17.11 13.13
CA ILE A 381 -2.45 15.85 12.39
C ILE A 381 -1.19 15.50 11.60
N GLN A 382 -0.59 16.47 10.90
CA GLN A 382 0.64 16.28 10.13
C GLN A 382 1.79 15.82 11.04
N ALA A 383 1.97 16.44 12.21
CA ALA A 383 3.00 16.07 13.17
C ALA A 383 2.79 14.62 13.66
N ALA A 384 1.56 14.24 14.02
CA ALA A 384 1.26 12.90 14.49
C ALA A 384 1.55 11.82 13.43
N LEU A 385 1.08 12.01 12.19
CA LEU A 385 1.29 11.06 11.08
C LEU A 385 2.74 11.01 10.58
N SER A 386 3.54 12.03 10.88
CA SER A 386 4.96 12.07 10.54
C SER A 386 5.85 11.45 11.61
N ALA A 387 5.47 11.55 12.88
CA ALA A 387 6.27 11.08 14.02
C ALA A 387 6.33 9.55 14.14
N ALA A 388 5.22 8.86 13.82
CA ALA A 388 5.13 7.40 13.95
C ALA A 388 4.51 6.78 12.68
N PRO A 389 4.84 5.51 12.35
CA PRO A 389 4.20 4.79 11.27
C PRO A 389 2.76 4.44 11.69
N ILE A 390 1.83 5.38 11.50
CA ILE A 390 0.43 5.24 11.92
C ILE A 390 -0.45 4.83 10.74
N LEU A 391 -0.14 5.30 9.52
CA LEU A 391 -1.01 5.11 8.36
C LEU A 391 -0.89 3.67 7.81
N PRO A 392 -1.97 2.87 7.82
CA PRO A 392 -1.94 1.52 7.28
C PRO A 392 -2.11 1.56 5.74
N VAL A 393 -1.13 1.04 5.02
CA VAL A 393 -1.10 0.93 3.56
C VAL A 393 -0.57 -0.44 3.18
N ASN A 394 -1.35 -1.25 2.45
CA ASN A 394 -0.94 -2.57 1.95
C ASN A 394 -0.32 -3.48 3.04
N ASN A 395 -1.00 -3.64 4.19
CA ASN A 395 -0.53 -4.40 5.36
C ASN A 395 0.78 -3.90 6.00
N GLN A 396 1.25 -2.72 5.64
CA GLN A 396 2.39 -2.05 6.27
C GLN A 396 1.95 -0.74 6.90
N ARG A 397 2.63 -0.34 7.97
CA ARG A 397 2.43 0.97 8.58
C ARG A 397 3.49 1.93 8.08
N VAL A 398 3.06 3.05 7.52
CA VAL A 398 3.94 4.04 6.88
C VAL A 398 3.85 5.38 7.58
N ARG A 399 4.98 6.09 7.59
CA ARG A 399 5.06 7.49 8.01
C ARG A 399 4.71 8.39 6.83
N LEU A 400 4.16 9.56 7.11
CA LEU A 400 3.73 10.49 6.06
C LEU A 400 4.85 10.88 5.08
N HIS A 401 6.10 11.04 5.54
CA HIS A 401 7.25 11.39 4.69
C HIS A 401 7.77 10.26 3.79
N HIS A 402 7.40 9.00 4.03
CA HIS A 402 7.74 7.86 3.17
C HIS A 402 6.63 7.55 2.14
N THR A 403 5.73 8.51 1.89
CA THR A 403 4.56 8.30 1.04
C THR A 403 4.50 9.31 -0.10
N ILE A 404 3.91 8.88 -1.21
CA ILE A 404 3.62 9.70 -2.38
C ILE A 404 2.20 9.43 -2.86
N TRP A 405 1.55 10.41 -3.48
CA TRP A 405 0.19 10.17 -3.96
C TRP A 405 0.15 9.15 -5.11
N LYS A 406 0.97 9.33 -6.16
CA LYS A 406 1.01 8.43 -7.32
C LYS A 406 2.22 7.48 -7.22
N PRO A 407 2.10 6.23 -7.68
CA PRO A 407 3.27 5.35 -7.80
C PRO A 407 4.32 5.99 -8.71
N SER A 408 5.58 5.71 -8.42
CA SER A 408 6.74 6.22 -9.15
C SER A 408 7.73 5.10 -9.37
N THR A 409 8.29 5.03 -10.58
CA THR A 409 9.41 4.13 -10.90
C THR A 409 10.75 4.69 -10.45
N SER A 410 10.84 6.01 -10.25
CA SER A 410 12.09 6.69 -9.84
C SER A 410 12.43 6.53 -8.36
N CYS A 411 11.44 6.18 -7.52
CA CYS A 411 11.62 6.00 -6.08
C CYS A 411 10.79 4.80 -5.60
N PRO A 412 11.29 3.57 -5.76
CA PRO A 412 10.50 2.34 -5.62
C PRO A 412 10.05 2.04 -4.19
N ASP A 413 10.80 2.45 -3.16
CA ASP A 413 10.42 2.19 -1.76
C ASP A 413 9.44 3.23 -1.19
N LEU A 414 9.14 4.30 -1.93
CA LEU A 414 8.10 5.24 -1.53
C LEU A 414 6.73 4.62 -1.73
N VAL A 415 5.95 4.60 -0.65
CA VAL A 415 4.64 3.94 -0.67
C VAL A 415 3.60 4.83 -1.33
N ALA A 416 3.02 4.33 -2.42
CA ALA A 416 1.97 5.03 -3.15
C ALA A 416 0.63 4.95 -2.41
N LEU A 417 0.02 6.11 -2.14
CA LEU A 417 -1.26 6.20 -1.43
C LEU A 417 -2.48 5.99 -2.33
N ARG A 418 -2.39 6.36 -3.61
CA ARG A 418 -3.52 6.27 -4.56
C ARG A 418 -4.10 4.85 -4.74
N PRO A 419 -3.31 3.77 -4.74
CA PRO A 419 -3.86 2.42 -4.80
C PRO A 419 -4.67 2.05 -3.56
N ALA A 420 -4.29 2.55 -2.38
CA ALA A 420 -4.90 2.20 -1.10
C ALA A 420 -6.05 3.12 -0.66
N PHE A 421 -6.09 4.36 -1.16
CA PHE A 421 -7.03 5.39 -0.70
C PHE A 421 -7.83 6.06 -1.84
N PRO A 422 -9.10 6.46 -1.58
CA PRO A 422 -9.94 7.12 -2.59
C PRO A 422 -9.42 8.51 -2.97
N LYS A 423 -9.72 8.93 -4.21
CA LYS A 423 -9.32 10.24 -4.77
C LYS A 423 -9.79 11.45 -3.94
N THR A 424 -10.86 11.30 -3.16
CA THR A 424 -11.40 12.34 -2.27
C THR A 424 -10.42 12.78 -1.17
N LEU A 425 -9.49 11.89 -0.79
CA LEU A 425 -8.45 12.18 0.20
C LEU A 425 -7.20 12.84 -0.40
N LYS A 426 -7.06 12.91 -1.73
CA LYS A 426 -5.89 13.51 -2.39
C LYS A 426 -5.59 14.91 -1.87
N SER A 427 -6.59 15.79 -1.84
CA SER A 427 -6.40 17.17 -1.43
C SER A 427 -5.95 17.29 0.02
N PHE A 428 -6.40 16.37 0.87
CA PHE A 428 -6.04 16.32 2.28
C PHE A 428 -4.61 15.86 2.48
N PHE A 429 -4.19 14.77 1.83
CA PHE A 429 -2.80 14.32 1.89
C PHE A 429 -1.82 15.37 1.33
N VAL A 430 -2.20 16.09 0.27
CA VAL A 430 -1.40 17.22 -0.26
C VAL A 430 -1.29 18.35 0.76
N GLN A 431 -2.38 18.69 1.47
CA GLN A 431 -2.35 19.68 2.56
C GLN A 431 -1.48 19.24 3.74
N LEU A 432 -1.41 17.93 4.02
CA LEU A 432 -0.52 17.36 5.03
C LEU A 432 0.95 17.28 4.59
N GLY A 433 1.29 17.66 3.35
CA GLY A 433 2.66 17.65 2.82
C GLY A 433 3.05 16.40 2.04
N VAL A 434 2.11 15.51 1.69
CA VAL A 434 2.38 14.39 0.78
C VAL A 434 2.43 14.89 -0.66
N PRO A 435 3.56 14.74 -1.37
CA PRO A 435 3.66 15.25 -2.73
C PRO A 435 2.95 14.35 -3.74
N VAL A 436 2.51 14.95 -4.85
CA VAL A 436 1.79 14.20 -5.90
C VAL A 436 2.71 13.30 -6.73
N LYS A 437 3.95 13.75 -6.93
CA LYS A 437 5.09 13.08 -7.56
C LYS A 437 6.26 13.13 -6.58
N PRO A 438 7.29 12.28 -6.73
CA PRO A 438 8.50 12.43 -5.92
C PRO A 438 9.06 13.84 -6.01
N THR A 439 9.57 14.36 -4.90
CA THR A 439 10.27 15.64 -4.80
C THR A 439 11.66 15.39 -4.25
N VAL A 440 12.60 16.31 -4.51
CA VAL A 440 13.98 16.21 -3.98
C VAL A 440 13.97 16.05 -2.46
N ALA A 441 13.13 16.82 -1.75
CA ALA A 441 13.03 16.74 -0.29
C ALA A 441 12.62 15.34 0.23
N VAL A 442 11.67 14.68 -0.44
CA VAL A 442 11.23 13.33 -0.06
C VAL A 442 12.28 12.28 -0.43
N ALA A 443 12.93 12.42 -1.59
CA ALA A 443 14.00 11.52 -2.00
C ALA A 443 15.21 11.60 -1.04
N LEU A 444 15.60 12.80 -0.62
CA LEU A 444 16.67 13.00 0.36
C LEU A 444 16.31 12.45 1.74
N ALA A 445 15.09 12.71 2.23
CA ALA A 445 14.63 12.18 3.51
C ALA A 445 14.57 10.64 3.53
N ALA A 446 14.20 10.02 2.40
CA ALA A 446 14.23 8.56 2.25
C ALA A 446 15.68 8.03 2.32
N LEU A 447 16.63 8.69 1.63
CA LEU A 447 18.06 8.34 1.66
C LEU A 447 18.68 8.49 3.06
N GLU A 448 18.28 9.49 3.85
CA GLU A 448 18.72 9.67 5.25
C GLU A 448 18.24 8.53 6.16
N SER A 449 17.06 7.97 5.91
CA SER A 449 16.43 6.97 6.78
C SER A 449 17.11 5.59 6.79
N SER A 450 18.17 5.38 5.99
CA SER A 450 19.07 4.22 5.97
C SER A 450 18.44 2.85 5.66
N ASN A 451 17.21 2.81 5.14
CA ASN A 451 16.46 1.55 4.92
C ASN A 451 16.14 1.26 3.44
N ILE A 452 16.94 1.80 2.53
CA ILE A 452 16.78 1.66 1.08
C ILE A 452 17.66 0.50 0.58
N ALA A 453 17.07 -0.44 -0.16
CA ALA A 453 17.79 -1.60 -0.73
C ALA A 453 18.75 -1.20 -1.86
N ASP A 454 18.36 -0.26 -2.71
CA ASP A 454 19.21 0.33 -3.76
C ASP A 454 19.00 1.85 -3.81
N PRO A 455 20.01 2.68 -3.45
CA PRO A 455 19.88 4.14 -3.49
C PRO A 455 19.94 4.71 -4.91
N ARG A 456 20.36 3.95 -5.92
CA ARG A 456 20.59 4.44 -7.30
C ARG A 456 19.36 5.11 -7.95
N PRO A 457 18.12 4.57 -7.84
CA PRO A 457 16.95 5.23 -8.44
C PRO A 457 16.68 6.62 -7.85
N TYR A 458 16.85 6.77 -6.54
CA TYR A 458 16.69 8.05 -5.85
C TYR A 458 17.76 9.06 -6.26
N LEU A 459 19.00 8.59 -6.35
CA LEU A 459 20.13 9.40 -6.81
C LEU A 459 19.97 9.84 -8.26
N GLN A 460 19.51 8.95 -9.13
CA GLN A 460 19.19 9.27 -10.53
C GLN A 460 18.06 10.31 -10.59
N PHE A 461 16.98 10.11 -9.83
CA PHE A 461 15.88 11.07 -9.75
C PHE A 461 16.37 12.47 -9.34
N VAL A 462 17.23 12.55 -8.32
CA VAL A 462 17.80 13.82 -7.85
C VAL A 462 18.76 14.42 -8.88
N ALA A 463 19.57 13.60 -9.56
CA ALA A 463 20.45 14.05 -10.64
C ALA A 463 19.68 14.62 -11.85
N GLU A 464 18.47 14.14 -12.12
CA GLU A 464 17.62 14.66 -13.19
C GLU A 464 16.96 16.01 -12.85
N GLN A 465 17.06 16.49 -11.60
CA GLN A 465 16.49 17.78 -11.19
C GLN A 465 17.50 18.93 -11.32
N PRO A 466 17.02 20.17 -11.56
CA PRO A 466 17.88 21.35 -11.46
C PRO A 466 18.32 21.56 -10.01
N LEU A 467 19.62 21.58 -9.76
CA LEU A 467 20.22 21.76 -8.44
C LEU A 467 21.21 22.92 -8.47
N ASP A 468 21.08 23.84 -7.50
CA ASP A 468 22.03 24.96 -7.33
C ASP A 468 23.28 24.55 -6.53
N SER A 469 23.15 23.56 -5.64
CA SER A 469 24.22 23.04 -4.78
C SER A 469 24.08 21.55 -4.57
N PHE A 470 25.20 20.85 -4.39
CA PHE A 470 25.20 19.41 -4.06
C PHE A 470 24.66 19.19 -2.63
N PRO A 471 23.59 18.38 -2.44
CA PRO A 471 23.04 18.13 -1.11
C PRO A 471 24.04 17.35 -0.23
N ALA A 472 24.32 17.86 0.97
CA ALA A 472 25.27 17.26 1.92
C ALA A 472 24.93 15.80 2.27
N GLN A 473 23.65 15.44 2.22
CA GLN A 473 23.18 14.09 2.55
C GLN A 473 23.54 13.05 1.49
N LEU A 474 23.91 13.49 0.28
CA LEU A 474 24.37 12.60 -0.80
C LEU A 474 25.89 12.36 -0.75
N GLU A 475 26.64 13.23 -0.07
CA GLU A 475 28.10 13.18 0.04
C GLU A 475 28.64 11.84 0.58
N PRO A 476 28.04 11.20 1.61
CA PRO A 476 28.54 9.93 2.12
C PRO A 476 28.11 8.71 1.29
N ILE A 477 27.18 8.84 0.34
CA ILE A 477 26.58 7.70 -0.36
C ILE A 477 27.51 7.20 -1.46
N ALA A 478 27.93 5.93 -1.39
CA ALA A 478 28.81 5.32 -2.39
C ALA A 478 27.99 4.71 -3.54
N PHE A 479 27.93 5.42 -4.67
CA PHE A 479 27.13 5.00 -5.83
C PHE A 479 27.83 5.11 -7.17
N LEU A 480 28.94 5.86 -7.26
CA LEU A 480 29.72 6.01 -8.48
C LEU A 480 30.60 4.78 -8.66
N THR A 481 30.60 4.20 -9.86
CA THR A 481 31.48 3.08 -10.21
C THR A 481 32.80 3.61 -10.73
N THR A 482 33.90 3.22 -10.10
CA THR A 482 35.26 3.50 -10.56
C THR A 482 35.66 2.55 -11.68
N THR A 483 36.78 2.82 -12.36
CA THR A 483 37.23 1.96 -13.47
C THR A 483 37.59 0.53 -13.07
N ASN A 484 37.91 0.31 -11.79
CA ASN A 484 38.15 -1.02 -11.22
C ASN A 484 36.89 -1.68 -10.61
N GLY A 485 35.71 -1.08 -10.79
CA GLY A 485 34.42 -1.61 -10.33
C GLY A 485 34.07 -1.33 -8.86
N ALA A 486 34.93 -0.62 -8.12
CA ALA A 486 34.63 -0.20 -6.75
C ALA A 486 33.54 0.90 -6.74
N LYS A 487 32.79 0.96 -5.62
CA LYS A 487 31.79 1.99 -5.39
C LYS A 487 32.35 3.09 -4.51
N VAL A 488 32.34 4.32 -5.01
CA VAL A 488 32.84 5.51 -4.30
C VAL A 488 31.75 6.56 -4.15
N SER A 489 31.89 7.37 -3.10
CA SER A 489 31.00 8.50 -2.80
C SER A 489 31.63 9.82 -3.22
N PHE A 490 30.82 10.87 -3.40
CA PHE A 490 31.35 12.22 -3.66
C PHE A 490 32.23 12.74 -2.50
N GLY A 491 31.96 12.34 -1.27
CA GLY A 491 32.79 12.69 -0.11
C GLY A 491 34.20 12.09 -0.13
N SER A 492 34.45 11.06 -0.95
CA SER A 492 35.79 10.53 -1.18
C SER A 492 36.61 11.34 -2.19
N GLN A 493 36.02 12.41 -2.74
CA GLN A 493 36.58 13.27 -3.79
C GLN A 493 37.06 12.48 -5.03
N PRO A 494 36.14 11.79 -5.72
CA PRO A 494 36.48 11.06 -6.95
C PRO A 494 36.81 12.04 -8.08
N LEU A 495 37.70 11.61 -8.97
CA LEU A 495 38.09 12.34 -10.16
C LEU A 495 37.18 11.96 -11.33
N LEU A 496 36.56 12.94 -11.95
CA LEU A 496 35.65 12.73 -13.08
C LEU A 496 36.40 12.84 -14.41
N ALA A 497 36.27 11.84 -15.29
CA ALA A 497 36.83 11.88 -16.65
C ALA A 497 35.85 11.37 -17.70
N GLU A 498 35.88 11.94 -18.91
CA GLU A 498 35.04 11.50 -20.03
C GLU A 498 35.35 10.08 -20.48
N GLU A 499 36.63 9.73 -20.58
CA GLU A 499 37.13 8.41 -20.94
C GLU A 499 38.24 8.00 -19.97
N GLU A 500 38.43 6.70 -19.76
CA GLU A 500 39.56 6.20 -18.98
C GLU A 500 40.87 6.46 -19.74
N PRO A 501 41.82 7.22 -19.19
CA PRO A 501 43.11 7.38 -19.82
C PRO A 501 43.84 6.03 -19.87
N SER A 502 44.48 5.73 -21.00
CA SER A 502 45.18 4.45 -21.22
C SER A 502 46.28 4.13 -20.21
N TRP A 503 46.74 5.14 -19.47
CA TRP A 503 47.75 5.02 -18.43
C TRP A 503 47.18 4.87 -17.01
N TRP A 504 45.87 5.07 -16.82
CA TRP A 504 45.24 5.11 -15.50
C TRP A 504 45.36 3.79 -14.74
N SER A 505 45.13 2.67 -15.44
CA SER A 505 45.17 1.31 -14.88
C SER A 505 46.55 0.90 -14.34
N HIS A 506 47.59 1.69 -14.62
CA HIS A 506 48.97 1.46 -14.21
C HIS A 506 49.40 2.37 -13.06
N MET A 507 48.49 3.16 -12.47
CA MET A 507 48.78 4.08 -11.37
C MET A 507 48.41 3.46 -10.01
N SER A 508 49.14 3.84 -8.95
CA SER A 508 48.95 3.36 -7.57
C SER A 508 47.59 3.75 -6.93
N HIS A 509 46.82 4.65 -7.55
CA HIS A 509 45.54 5.19 -7.03
C HIS A 509 44.34 4.97 -7.96
N THR A 510 44.15 3.75 -8.49
CA THR A 510 43.07 3.44 -9.44
C THR A 510 41.65 3.62 -8.89
N ASP A 511 41.46 3.55 -7.57
CA ASP A 511 40.17 3.58 -6.88
C ASP A 511 39.42 4.92 -6.93
N LYS A 512 39.98 5.97 -7.55
CA LYS A 512 39.39 7.32 -7.50
C LYS A 512 38.82 7.83 -8.82
N LEU A 513 39.12 7.19 -9.95
CA LEU A 513 38.64 7.66 -11.25
C LEU A 513 37.26 7.12 -11.56
N VAL A 514 36.35 8.03 -11.88
CA VAL A 514 34.99 7.74 -12.32
C VAL A 514 34.86 8.20 -13.77
N VAL A 515 34.66 7.24 -14.67
CA VAL A 515 34.42 7.51 -16.08
C VAL A 515 32.95 7.88 -16.25
N ILE A 516 32.69 9.13 -16.63
CA ILE A 516 31.33 9.67 -16.71
C ILE A 516 30.54 9.13 -17.91
N SER A 517 31.22 8.69 -18.97
CA SER A 517 30.60 8.02 -20.13
C SER A 517 30.24 6.56 -19.87
N HIS A 518 30.68 5.98 -18.75
CA HIS A 518 30.41 4.58 -18.42
C HIS A 518 28.91 4.36 -18.17
N PRO A 519 28.29 3.28 -18.68
CA PRO A 519 26.86 3.03 -18.55
C PRO A 519 26.33 3.05 -17.11
N GLU A 520 27.14 2.63 -16.15
CA GLU A 520 26.75 2.64 -14.73
C GLU A 520 26.75 4.03 -14.08
N ASN A 521 27.50 4.99 -14.64
CA ASN A 521 27.61 6.34 -14.11
C ASN A 521 26.73 7.33 -14.88
N ALA A 522 26.50 7.09 -16.17
CA ALA A 522 25.72 7.96 -17.06
C ALA A 522 24.38 8.46 -16.49
N PRO A 523 23.58 7.68 -15.72
CA PRO A 523 22.35 8.18 -15.11
C PRO A 523 22.53 9.34 -14.12
N PHE A 524 23.75 9.56 -13.62
CA PHE A 524 24.05 10.59 -12.62
C PHE A 524 24.63 11.87 -13.23
N ALA A 525 24.40 12.10 -14.53
CA ALA A 525 25.01 13.20 -15.27
C ALA A 525 24.78 14.60 -14.67
N GLY A 526 23.63 14.83 -14.03
CA GLY A 526 23.35 16.10 -13.36
C GLY A 526 24.25 16.39 -12.16
N PHE A 527 25.00 15.42 -11.64
CA PHE A 527 25.96 15.64 -10.55
C PHE A 527 27.36 16.02 -11.02
N TRP A 528 27.69 15.88 -12.31
CA TRP A 528 29.06 16.10 -12.81
C TRP A 528 29.56 17.52 -12.60
N GLN A 529 28.67 18.50 -12.61
CA GLN A 529 29.00 19.90 -12.34
C GLN A 529 29.52 20.16 -10.92
N PHE A 530 29.27 19.25 -9.97
CA PHE A 530 29.69 19.40 -8.57
C PHE A 530 30.98 18.64 -8.23
N GLY A 531 31.43 17.72 -9.08
CA GLY A 531 32.66 16.97 -8.87
C GLY A 531 33.88 17.63 -9.49
N THR A 532 35.07 17.25 -9.03
CA THR A 532 36.34 17.72 -9.60
C THR A 532 36.69 16.89 -10.82
N SER A 533 36.88 17.51 -11.99
CA SER A 533 37.35 16.78 -13.16
C SER A 533 38.83 16.40 -13.01
N LEU A 534 39.25 15.30 -13.65
CA LEU A 534 40.65 14.87 -13.68
C LEU A 534 41.57 16.03 -14.14
N VAL A 535 41.15 16.75 -15.18
CA VAL A 535 41.88 17.92 -15.72
C VAL A 535 41.98 19.03 -14.67
N GLN A 536 40.89 19.34 -13.96
CA GLN A 536 40.89 20.36 -12.91
C GLN A 536 41.78 19.97 -11.73
N ASP A 537 41.76 18.71 -11.29
CA ASP A 537 42.62 18.23 -10.21
C ASP A 537 44.10 18.25 -10.62
N VAL A 538 44.40 17.89 -11.87
CA VAL A 538 45.75 17.97 -12.44
C VAL A 538 46.24 19.41 -12.45
N GLN A 539 45.42 20.36 -12.88
CA GLN A 539 45.75 21.79 -12.85
C GLN A 539 45.91 22.34 -11.42
N GLY A 540 45.06 21.90 -10.49
CA GLY A 540 45.02 22.40 -9.11
C GLY A 540 46.10 21.84 -8.19
N ASN A 541 46.58 20.61 -8.44
CA ASN A 541 47.49 19.88 -7.56
C ASN A 541 48.79 19.44 -8.27
N PRO A 542 49.61 20.36 -8.81
CA PRO A 542 50.76 20.00 -9.64
C PRO A 542 51.82 19.16 -8.91
N ASP A 543 52.07 19.39 -7.62
CA ASP A 543 53.03 18.59 -6.86
C ASP A 543 52.61 17.11 -6.79
N LYS A 544 51.35 16.85 -6.42
CA LYS A 544 50.76 15.49 -6.38
C LYS A 544 50.94 14.74 -7.71
N TRP A 545 50.65 15.38 -8.83
CA TRP A 545 50.72 14.74 -10.15
C TRP A 545 52.13 14.59 -10.68
N ASN A 546 53.06 15.47 -10.28
CA ASN A 546 54.48 15.28 -10.54
C ASN A 546 55.07 14.13 -9.72
N ASP A 547 54.65 13.97 -8.46
CA ASP A 547 55.06 12.84 -7.63
C ASP A 547 54.55 11.52 -8.23
N LEU A 548 53.30 11.48 -8.73
CA LEU A 548 52.77 10.32 -9.47
C LEU A 548 53.50 10.03 -10.78
N LEU A 549 53.88 11.08 -11.53
CA LEU A 549 54.73 10.92 -12.72
C LEU A 549 56.08 10.32 -12.34
N HIS A 550 56.67 10.79 -11.24
CA HIS A 550 57.91 10.24 -10.74
C HIS A 550 57.76 8.77 -10.33
N GLU A 551 56.73 8.42 -9.56
CA GLU A 551 56.43 7.04 -9.15
C GLU A 551 56.23 6.13 -10.38
N ALA A 552 55.42 6.53 -11.36
CA ALA A 552 55.17 5.77 -12.57
C ALA A 552 56.44 5.53 -13.42
N MET A 553 57.44 6.42 -13.32
CA MET A 553 58.75 6.25 -13.96
C MET A 553 59.69 5.32 -13.18
N MET A 554 59.45 5.14 -11.88
CA MET A 554 60.25 4.30 -10.98
C MET A 554 59.68 2.90 -10.75
N GLU A 555 58.40 2.68 -11.08
CA GLU A 555 57.71 1.41 -10.83
C GLU A 555 58.15 0.31 -11.81
N GLU A 556 58.61 -0.83 -11.27
CA GLU A 556 58.88 -2.05 -12.03
C GLU A 556 57.59 -2.87 -12.15
N SER A 557 57.24 -3.35 -13.34
CA SER A 557 56.10 -4.25 -13.49
C SER A 557 56.32 -5.55 -12.70
N PRO A 558 55.25 -6.28 -12.31
CA PRO A 558 55.35 -7.55 -11.59
C PRO A 558 56.16 -8.66 -12.30
N HIS A 559 56.54 -8.43 -13.56
CA HIS A 559 57.31 -9.34 -14.41
C HIS A 559 58.75 -8.87 -14.67
N GLY A 560 59.25 -7.86 -13.95
CA GLY A 560 60.65 -7.41 -14.01
C GLY A 560 61.01 -6.56 -15.24
N SER A 561 60.00 -6.03 -15.96
CA SER A 561 60.18 -4.99 -16.98
C SER A 561 59.64 -3.66 -16.43
N LEU A 562 60.29 -2.52 -16.69
CA LEU A 562 59.68 -1.22 -16.40
C LEU A 562 58.31 -1.08 -17.08
N VAL A 563 57.39 -0.32 -16.47
CA VAL A 563 56.10 0.07 -17.08
C VAL A 563 56.34 0.51 -18.52
N SER A 564 55.57 -0.03 -19.47
CA SER A 564 55.87 0.12 -20.90
C SER A 564 56.04 1.59 -21.28
N GLY A 565 57.14 1.95 -21.97
CA GLY A 565 57.41 3.33 -22.43
C GLY A 565 56.20 4.06 -23.06
N PRO A 566 55.31 3.38 -23.82
CA PRO A 566 54.07 3.96 -24.33
C PRO A 566 53.07 4.46 -23.27
N ILE A 567 53.01 3.84 -22.09
CA ILE A 567 52.10 4.24 -20.98
C ILE A 567 52.58 5.54 -20.34
N ILE A 568 53.86 5.60 -19.98
CA ILE A 568 54.50 6.81 -19.42
C ILE A 568 54.43 7.95 -20.45
N GLN A 569 54.60 7.62 -21.73
CA GLN A 569 54.43 8.56 -22.82
C GLN A 569 53.01 9.14 -22.89
N ALA A 570 51.98 8.31 -22.81
CA ALA A 570 50.59 8.76 -22.83
C ALA A 570 50.27 9.63 -21.60
N PHE A 571 50.79 9.28 -20.42
CA PHE A 571 50.61 10.06 -19.21
C PHE A 571 51.30 11.42 -19.29
N LEU A 572 52.56 11.45 -19.73
CA LEU A 572 53.31 12.69 -19.91
C LEU A 572 52.67 13.61 -20.96
N CYS A 573 52.20 13.06 -22.08
CA CYS A 573 51.43 13.84 -23.08
C CYS A 573 50.20 14.49 -22.46
N PHE A 574 49.46 13.75 -21.64
CA PHE A 574 48.25 14.26 -20.97
C PHE A 574 48.58 15.39 -19.98
N LEU A 575 49.64 15.25 -19.18
CA LEU A 575 50.10 16.30 -18.27
C LEU A 575 50.55 17.55 -19.03
N LEU A 576 51.29 17.38 -20.13
CA LEU A 576 51.76 18.49 -20.98
C LEU A 576 50.61 19.19 -21.72
N ASP A 577 49.58 18.46 -22.14
CA ASP A 577 48.37 19.04 -22.71
C ASP A 577 47.57 19.83 -21.67
N THR A 578 47.60 19.39 -20.41
CA THR A 578 46.85 20.00 -19.30
C THR A 578 47.55 21.21 -18.70
N TRP A 579 48.87 21.14 -18.55
CA TRP A 579 49.73 22.21 -18.03
C TRP A 579 50.38 22.98 -19.17
N THR A 580 49.77 24.09 -19.55
CA THR A 580 50.23 24.93 -20.66
C THR A 580 51.59 25.61 -20.44
N THR A 581 52.11 25.60 -19.21
CA THR A 581 53.41 26.21 -18.87
C THR A 581 54.49 25.16 -18.56
N PRO A 582 55.67 25.25 -19.21
CA PRO A 582 56.71 24.23 -19.11
C PRO A 582 57.20 24.02 -17.67
N ASN A 583 57.27 25.05 -16.83
CA ASN A 583 57.90 24.96 -15.50
C ASN A 583 57.10 24.16 -14.45
N ILE A 584 55.89 23.70 -14.77
CA ILE A 584 55.04 22.94 -13.84
C ILE A 584 55.43 21.46 -13.81
N VAL A 585 55.88 20.89 -14.93
CA VAL A 585 56.25 19.46 -15.01
C VAL A 585 57.65 19.26 -14.43
N ARG A 586 57.81 18.35 -13.47
CA ARG A 586 59.09 17.93 -12.92
C ARG A 586 59.47 16.56 -13.49
N ILE A 587 60.54 16.51 -14.27
CA ILE A 587 61.11 15.27 -14.79
C ILE A 587 62.41 15.00 -14.05
N SER A 588 62.42 14.01 -13.16
CA SER A 588 63.58 13.67 -12.34
C SER A 588 64.48 12.60 -12.98
N HIS A 589 63.96 11.81 -13.92
CA HIS A 589 64.65 10.66 -14.54
C HIS A 589 64.54 10.69 -16.07
N LEU A 590 65.54 10.18 -16.78
CA LEU A 590 65.58 10.09 -18.24
C LEU A 590 65.74 8.63 -18.70
N PRO A 591 65.11 8.23 -19.82
CA PRO A 591 65.22 6.87 -20.33
C PRO A 591 66.61 6.59 -20.92
N THR A 592 67.19 5.45 -20.57
CA THR A 592 68.47 4.92 -21.06
C THR A 592 68.32 4.01 -22.28
N GLN A 593 69.44 3.59 -22.88
CA GLN A 593 69.46 2.61 -23.98
C GLN A 593 68.85 1.25 -23.62
N GLY A 594 68.86 0.87 -22.34
CA GLY A 594 68.26 -0.37 -21.83
C GLY A 594 66.76 -0.30 -21.54
N GLY A 595 66.11 0.84 -21.78
CA GLY A 595 64.69 1.06 -21.45
C GLY A 595 64.42 1.36 -19.97
N VAL A 596 65.47 1.61 -19.18
CA VAL A 596 65.42 1.95 -17.75
C VAL A 596 65.45 3.47 -17.58
N PHE A 597 64.68 4.03 -16.64
CA PHE A 597 64.72 5.45 -16.29
C PHE A 597 65.79 5.70 -15.21
N GLU A 598 66.77 6.56 -15.51
CA GLU A 598 67.89 6.89 -14.61
C GLU A 598 67.81 8.37 -14.17
N PRO A 599 68.24 8.73 -12.93
CA PRO A 599 68.17 10.11 -12.44
C PRO A 599 68.89 11.08 -13.38
N PHE A 600 68.34 12.29 -13.54
CA PHE A 600 68.94 13.34 -14.38
C PHE A 600 70.42 13.57 -14.04
N GLU A 601 70.79 13.50 -12.77
CA GLU A 601 72.18 13.66 -12.32
C GLU A 601 73.10 12.52 -12.80
N SER A 602 72.62 11.28 -12.85
CA SER A 602 73.42 10.10 -13.25
C SER A 602 73.70 10.04 -14.76
N VAL A 603 72.74 10.49 -15.57
CA VAL A 603 72.82 10.52 -17.04
C VAL A 603 73.80 11.60 -17.52
N TYR A 604 73.97 12.69 -16.75
CA TYR A 604 74.89 13.78 -17.09
C TYR A 604 76.25 13.67 -16.38
N ALA A 605 76.39 12.85 -15.34
CA ALA A 605 77.62 12.74 -14.55
C ALA A 605 78.64 11.69 -15.05
N THR A 606 78.27 10.77 -15.94
CA THR A 606 79.20 9.72 -16.42
C THR A 606 79.69 10.00 -17.84
N THR A 607 81.01 10.05 -18.03
CA THR A 607 81.70 10.12 -19.34
C THR A 607 81.54 8.84 -20.19
N SER A 608 80.61 7.95 -19.84
CA SER A 608 80.29 6.75 -20.60
C SER A 608 79.09 7.00 -21.50
N SER A 609 79.22 6.61 -22.76
CA SER A 609 78.32 6.96 -23.85
C SER A 609 77.05 6.11 -23.91
N GLN A 610 76.18 6.17 -22.89
CA GLN A 610 74.83 5.58 -23.00
C GLN A 610 73.77 6.66 -23.15
N LEU A 611 73.74 7.27 -24.34
CA LEU A 611 72.67 8.19 -24.72
C LEU A 611 71.55 7.47 -25.47
N ARG A 612 70.33 7.67 -24.93
CA ARG A 612 69.00 7.54 -25.53
C ARG A 612 68.75 6.28 -26.35
N HIS A 613 67.85 5.41 -25.88
CA HIS A 613 67.15 4.53 -26.80
C HIS A 613 66.22 5.39 -27.70
N PRO A 614 66.34 5.35 -29.04
CA PRO A 614 65.54 6.18 -29.94
C PRO A 614 64.03 5.93 -29.85
N ARG A 615 63.61 4.83 -29.22
CA ARG A 615 62.19 4.44 -29.09
C ARG A 615 61.62 4.50 -27.66
N ALA A 616 62.37 4.97 -26.66
CA ALA A 616 61.93 4.84 -25.26
C ALA A 616 60.81 5.80 -24.84
N LEU A 617 60.60 6.90 -25.58
CA LEU A 617 59.45 7.79 -25.48
C LEU A 617 59.30 8.52 -26.83
N GLU A 618 58.72 7.86 -27.83
CA GLU A 618 58.44 8.47 -29.15
C GLU A 618 57.29 9.48 -29.02
N LEU A 619 57.55 10.65 -28.40
CA LEU A 619 56.53 11.68 -28.19
C LEU A 619 56.13 12.38 -29.51
N PRO A 620 54.88 12.84 -29.64
CA PRO A 620 54.48 13.65 -30.78
C PRO A 620 55.31 14.94 -30.89
N ARG A 621 55.65 15.33 -32.14
CA ARG A 621 56.51 16.49 -32.45
C ARG A 621 56.11 17.80 -31.76
N ARG A 622 54.82 17.99 -31.46
CA ARG A 622 54.29 19.18 -30.78
C ARG A 622 54.86 19.41 -29.37
N TYR A 623 55.34 18.36 -28.71
CA TYR A 623 55.89 18.45 -27.35
C TYR A 623 57.41 18.63 -27.31
N HIS A 624 58.10 18.44 -28.44
CA HIS A 624 59.56 18.48 -28.50
C HIS A 624 60.13 19.83 -28.06
N ASP A 625 59.46 20.94 -28.43
CA ASP A 625 59.90 22.29 -28.06
C ASP A 625 59.69 22.58 -26.56
N ILE A 626 58.66 21.98 -25.94
CA ILE A 626 58.35 22.12 -24.51
C ILE A 626 59.38 21.31 -23.69
N LEU A 627 59.66 20.08 -24.12
CA LEU A 627 60.67 19.22 -23.51
C LEU A 627 62.09 19.76 -23.70
N ALA A 628 62.40 20.37 -24.84
CA ALA A 628 63.70 21.01 -25.06
C ALA A 628 63.94 22.16 -24.07
N LYS A 629 62.89 22.95 -23.76
CA LYS A 629 62.96 23.99 -22.72
C LYS A 629 63.08 23.41 -21.31
N LEU A 630 62.34 22.33 -21.01
CA LEU A 630 62.39 21.63 -19.72
C LEU A 630 63.74 20.92 -19.46
N TRP A 631 64.34 20.34 -20.50
CA TRP A 631 65.61 19.61 -20.44
C TRP A 631 66.84 20.48 -20.76
N GLY A 632 66.66 21.77 -21.08
CA GLY A 632 67.76 22.70 -21.38
C GLY A 632 68.50 22.48 -22.70
N LEU A 633 67.84 21.95 -23.74
CA LEU A 633 68.43 21.62 -25.04
C LEU A 633 68.29 22.78 -26.04
N ALA A 634 69.38 23.16 -26.73
CA ALA A 634 69.37 24.21 -27.77
C ALA A 634 68.97 23.65 -29.15
N ILE A 635 68.24 24.45 -29.95
CA ILE A 635 67.69 24.05 -31.26
C ILE A 635 68.38 24.84 -32.41
N LEU A 636 68.93 24.14 -33.39
CA LEU A 636 69.48 24.71 -34.64
C LEU A 636 68.54 24.45 -35.84
N PRO A 637 68.01 25.48 -36.52
CA PRO A 637 67.25 25.30 -37.75
C PRO A 637 68.19 25.14 -38.96
N VAL A 638 68.08 24.04 -39.71
CA VAL A 638 68.79 23.87 -40.99
C VAL A 638 67.86 24.30 -42.12
N THR A 639 68.15 25.41 -42.80
CA THR A 639 67.33 25.92 -43.91
C THR A 639 67.60 25.15 -45.20
N THR A 640 66.54 24.58 -45.78
CA THR A 640 66.57 23.74 -46.98
C THR A 640 66.41 24.58 -48.25
N SER A 641 67.52 24.95 -48.88
CA SER A 641 67.43 25.54 -50.23
C SER A 641 68.63 25.21 -51.13
N GLN A 642 69.27 24.04 -50.99
CA GLN A 642 70.22 23.53 -51.98
C GLN A 642 70.21 21.99 -52.13
N PRO A 643 70.27 21.45 -53.37
CA PRO A 643 70.20 20.02 -53.65
C PRO A 643 71.31 19.10 -53.05
N PRO A 644 72.54 19.56 -52.71
CA PRO A 644 73.54 18.67 -52.09
C PRO A 644 73.17 18.26 -50.66
N ILE A 645 72.40 19.10 -49.95
CA ILE A 645 71.97 18.82 -48.58
C ILE A 645 70.89 17.72 -48.57
N GLN A 646 70.04 17.63 -49.59
CA GLN A 646 69.06 16.54 -49.70
C GLN A 646 69.76 15.19 -49.89
N ALA A 647 70.79 15.09 -50.74
CA ALA A 647 71.56 13.87 -50.91
C ALA A 647 72.37 13.47 -49.66
N PHE A 648 72.89 14.45 -48.91
CA PHE A 648 73.52 14.22 -47.61
C PHE A 648 72.48 13.70 -46.59
N LEU A 649 71.30 14.32 -46.50
CA LEU A 649 70.26 13.92 -45.55
C LEU A 649 69.60 12.59 -45.91
N ASP A 650 69.44 12.29 -47.19
CA ASP A 650 69.01 10.97 -47.68
C ASP A 650 70.08 9.90 -47.38
N SER A 651 71.38 10.26 -47.37
CA SER A 651 72.45 9.35 -46.92
C SER A 651 72.53 9.17 -45.40
N VAL A 652 72.14 10.20 -44.62
CA VAL A 652 72.08 10.16 -43.16
C VAL A 652 70.83 9.42 -42.67
N GLN A 653 69.74 9.39 -43.45
CA GLN A 653 68.59 8.50 -43.20
C GLN A 653 68.97 7.01 -43.17
N CYS A 654 70.10 6.62 -43.76
CA CYS A 654 70.63 5.25 -43.73
C CYS A 654 71.46 4.95 -42.47
N TRP A 655 71.71 5.91 -41.59
CA TRP A 655 72.52 5.73 -40.38
C TRP A 655 71.60 5.68 -39.16
N SER A 656 71.70 4.64 -38.34
CA SER A 656 70.98 4.61 -37.06
C SER A 656 71.40 5.82 -36.21
N ALA A 657 70.45 6.38 -35.46
CA ALA A 657 70.65 7.57 -34.60
C ALA A 657 71.78 7.44 -33.56
N GLU A 658 72.43 6.28 -33.47
CA GLU A 658 73.47 5.93 -32.50
C GLU A 658 74.87 6.49 -32.85
N ASN A 659 75.09 7.01 -34.07
CA ASN A 659 76.45 7.31 -34.57
C ASN A 659 76.77 8.80 -34.81
N LEU A 660 75.86 9.73 -34.56
CA LEU A 660 76.11 11.16 -34.74
C LEU A 660 76.76 11.76 -33.49
N ARG A 661 78.10 11.88 -33.52
CA ARG A 661 78.91 12.58 -32.52
C ARG A 661 79.45 13.88 -33.12
N VAL A 662 79.10 15.02 -32.53
CA VAL A 662 79.74 16.30 -32.89
C VAL A 662 81.01 16.40 -32.06
N SER A 663 82.13 16.39 -32.78
CA SER A 663 83.47 16.53 -32.20
C SER A 663 83.85 18.01 -32.29
N PHE A 664 84.10 18.65 -31.17
CA PHE A 664 84.61 20.03 -31.16
C PHE A 664 85.90 20.11 -30.37
N THR A 665 86.73 21.06 -30.77
CA THR A 665 88.04 21.29 -30.17
C THR A 665 87.88 22.31 -29.05
N VAL A 666 88.01 21.90 -27.79
CA VAL A 666 88.12 22.87 -26.70
C VAL A 666 89.60 23.25 -26.59
N GLN A 667 89.93 24.50 -26.88
CA GLN A 667 91.21 25.05 -26.44
C GLN A 667 91.09 25.37 -24.95
N SER A 668 91.79 24.60 -24.11
CA SER A 668 91.98 24.98 -22.72
C SER A 668 92.65 26.36 -22.67
N PRO A 669 92.25 27.26 -21.76
CA PRO A 669 92.95 28.52 -21.59
C PRO A 669 94.38 28.22 -21.11
N PRO A 670 95.38 29.05 -21.47
CA PRO A 670 96.77 28.77 -21.16
C PRO A 670 96.99 28.86 -19.64
N SER A 671 97.22 27.72 -18.99
CA SER A 671 97.93 27.70 -17.71
C SER A 671 99.42 27.83 -18.01
N SER A 672 100.09 28.76 -17.34
CA SER A 672 101.53 28.93 -17.41
C SER A 672 102.24 27.63 -17.02
N ASP A 673 103.27 27.29 -17.79
CA ASP A 673 104.25 26.21 -17.56
C ASP A 673 103.85 24.82 -18.09
N ASP A 674 103.93 24.64 -19.41
CA ASP A 674 104.81 23.62 -20.02
C ASP A 674 104.66 23.60 -21.56
N TRP A 675 105.77 23.84 -22.25
CA TRP A 675 105.86 23.73 -23.71
C TRP A 675 106.16 22.28 -24.09
N THR A 676 105.12 21.46 -24.24
CA THR A 676 105.01 20.38 -25.25
C THR A 676 103.67 19.67 -25.07
N SER A 677 102.92 19.50 -26.17
CA SER A 677 101.55 18.95 -26.27
C SER A 677 100.40 19.83 -25.77
N SER A 678 99.98 20.78 -26.62
CA SER A 678 98.60 21.28 -26.63
C SER A 678 97.66 20.13 -26.99
N GLY A 679 97.20 19.41 -25.98
CA GLY A 679 96.21 18.35 -26.13
C GLY A 679 94.89 18.94 -26.61
N VAL A 680 94.59 18.77 -27.90
CA VAL A 680 93.24 18.93 -28.45
C VAL A 680 92.36 17.91 -27.72
N ILE A 681 91.56 18.36 -26.75
CA ILE A 681 90.51 17.54 -26.17
C ILE A 681 89.37 17.52 -27.19
N ILE A 682 89.28 16.42 -27.92
CA ILE A 682 88.12 16.12 -28.76
C ILE A 682 87.06 15.53 -27.85
N GLU A 683 86.15 16.38 -27.36
CA GLU A 683 84.96 15.90 -26.67
C GLU A 683 83.90 15.56 -27.70
N ALA A 684 83.62 14.27 -27.84
CA ALA A 684 82.59 13.78 -28.73
C ALA A 684 81.25 13.81 -27.99
N LYS A 685 80.41 14.81 -28.29
CA LYS A 685 79.06 14.91 -27.69
C LYS A 685 77.98 14.38 -28.64
N PRO A 686 76.97 13.68 -28.09
CA PRO A 686 75.83 13.17 -28.87
C PRO A 686 75.05 14.31 -29.51
N ALA A 687 74.65 14.14 -30.76
CA ALA A 687 73.68 15.02 -31.42
C ALA A 687 72.58 14.19 -32.06
N VAL A 688 71.34 14.67 -31.97
CA VAL A 688 70.19 14.01 -32.58
C VAL A 688 69.70 14.86 -33.75
N LEU A 689 69.62 14.26 -34.93
CA LEU A 689 69.07 14.89 -36.12
C LEU A 689 67.66 14.34 -36.37
N ASP A 690 66.65 15.20 -36.30
CA ASP A 690 65.26 14.84 -36.66
C ASP A 690 64.63 15.97 -37.49
N ALA A 691 63.95 15.60 -38.58
CA ALA A 691 63.22 16.51 -39.46
C ALA A 691 63.97 17.81 -39.82
N PHE A 692 65.23 17.71 -40.23
CA PHE A 692 66.08 18.84 -40.62
C PHE A 692 66.45 19.81 -39.47
N LYS A 693 66.31 19.38 -38.21
CA LYS A 693 66.76 20.13 -37.02
C LYS A 693 67.75 19.30 -36.22
N LEU A 694 68.86 19.93 -35.82
CA LEU A 694 69.92 19.28 -35.05
C LEU A 694 69.83 19.72 -33.59
N TYR A 695 69.69 18.75 -32.70
CA TYR A 695 69.59 18.94 -31.25
C TYR A 695 70.95 18.61 -30.61
N ILE A 696 71.56 19.58 -29.93
CA ILE A 696 72.89 19.46 -29.32
C ILE A 696 72.79 19.83 -27.83
N ASN A 697 73.45 19.04 -26.98
CA ASN A 697 73.54 19.29 -25.54
C ASN A 697 74.85 20.01 -25.21
N THR A 698 74.85 21.35 -25.21
CA THR A 698 76.02 22.17 -24.85
C THR A 698 75.66 23.43 -24.08
N PRO A 699 76.40 23.77 -23.02
CA PRO A 699 76.33 25.07 -22.35
C PRO A 699 77.41 26.02 -22.94
N VAL A 700 77.38 26.34 -24.23
CA VAL A 700 78.32 27.32 -24.83
C VAL A 700 77.67 28.07 -26.01
N GLU A 701 78.10 29.30 -26.26
CA GLU A 701 77.49 30.23 -27.22
C GLU A 701 77.43 29.72 -28.68
N PHE A 702 76.28 29.96 -29.29
CA PHE A 702 75.78 29.46 -30.58
C PHE A 702 76.64 29.71 -31.85
N PRO A 703 77.44 30.80 -32.01
CA PRO A 703 78.08 31.12 -33.29
C PRO A 703 79.26 30.22 -33.70
N ASP A 704 80.03 29.70 -32.75
CA ASP A 704 81.31 29.03 -33.04
C ASP A 704 81.13 27.61 -33.61
N VAL A 705 80.07 26.92 -33.18
CA VAL A 705 79.70 25.57 -33.67
C VAL A 705 79.27 25.61 -35.13
N LEU A 706 78.59 26.68 -35.57
CA LEU A 706 78.06 26.82 -36.92
C LEU A 706 79.19 26.97 -37.97
N SER A 707 80.27 27.68 -37.63
CA SER A 707 81.40 27.92 -38.54
C SER A 707 82.18 26.63 -38.89
N THR A 708 82.22 25.70 -37.93
CA THR A 708 83.04 24.47 -38.04
C THR A 708 82.35 23.40 -38.88
N VAL A 709 81.02 23.29 -38.79
CA VAL A 709 80.23 22.31 -39.58
C VAL A 709 80.20 22.67 -41.08
N VAL A 710 80.18 23.96 -41.41
CA VAL A 710 80.13 24.44 -42.81
C VAL A 710 81.46 24.21 -43.55
N SER A 711 82.59 24.23 -42.86
CA SER A 711 83.92 24.08 -43.50
C SER A 711 84.31 22.63 -43.85
N LEU A 712 83.69 21.63 -43.20
CA LEU A 712 84.01 20.20 -43.40
C LEU A 712 83.25 19.54 -44.55
N LEU A 713 82.20 20.17 -45.10
CA LEU A 713 81.30 19.56 -46.11
C LEU A 713 81.68 19.87 -47.58
N TRP A 714 82.75 20.63 -47.85
CA TRP A 714 83.13 21.06 -49.22
C TRP A 714 84.47 20.47 -49.68
N SER A 715 84.44 19.57 -50.67
CA SER A 715 85.63 18.98 -51.34
C SER A 715 85.64 19.31 -52.85
N PRO A 716 86.81 19.46 -53.53
CA PRO A 716 86.96 20.26 -54.76
C PRO A 716 86.47 19.64 -56.09
N LEU A 717 85.78 18.50 -56.07
CA LEU A 717 85.56 17.69 -57.29
C LEU A 717 84.27 18.01 -58.09
N VAL A 718 83.42 18.96 -57.65
CA VAL A 718 82.08 19.22 -58.27
C VAL A 718 81.95 20.61 -58.92
N ALA A 719 82.97 21.47 -58.80
CA ALA A 719 82.93 22.85 -59.29
C ALA A 719 82.61 23.06 -60.80
N PRO A 720 82.97 22.17 -61.76
CA PRO A 720 82.75 22.47 -63.19
C PRO A 720 81.33 22.19 -63.72
N HIS A 721 80.48 21.47 -62.96
CA HIS A 721 79.15 21.05 -63.43
C HIS A 721 78.03 22.05 -63.10
N VAL A 722 78.25 22.93 -62.11
CA VAL A 722 77.25 23.91 -61.66
C VAL A 722 77.22 25.17 -62.54
N ALA A 723 78.31 25.48 -63.24
CA ALA A 723 78.40 26.68 -64.08
C ALA A 723 77.54 26.63 -65.37
N ARG A 724 77.00 25.46 -65.74
CA ARG A 724 76.26 25.26 -67.00
C ARG A 724 74.73 25.32 -66.89
N SER A 725 74.17 25.39 -65.69
CA SER A 725 72.71 25.21 -65.47
C SER A 725 71.97 26.47 -65.00
N LEU A 726 72.61 27.64 -64.97
CA LEU A 726 72.00 28.89 -64.51
C LEU A 726 71.86 29.91 -65.66
N GLN A 727 70.75 29.83 -66.43
CA GLN A 727 70.17 30.98 -67.14
C GLN A 727 68.62 30.92 -67.15
N PRO A 728 67.91 32.09 -67.20
CA PRO A 728 66.53 32.26 -66.69
C PRO A 728 65.42 32.30 -67.79
N PRO A 729 64.10 32.38 -67.42
CA PRO A 729 62.95 31.74 -68.11
C PRO A 729 62.10 32.68 -69.00
N PRO A 730 60.98 32.19 -69.62
CA PRO A 730 59.71 32.92 -69.44
C PRO A 730 58.39 32.08 -69.41
N HIS A 731 57.51 32.47 -68.47
CA HIS A 731 56.04 32.66 -68.48
C HIS A 731 55.08 32.03 -69.52
N ARG A 732 53.96 31.39 -69.09
CA ARG A 732 52.58 31.94 -68.82
C ARG A 732 51.39 30.99 -69.16
N HIS A 733 50.43 30.92 -68.22
CA HIS A 733 48.95 30.70 -68.27
C HIS A 733 48.28 29.51 -69.01
N GLN A 734 47.34 28.80 -68.35
CA GLN A 734 45.86 28.99 -68.37
C GLN A 734 45.13 27.87 -67.58
N ASN A 735 43.97 28.17 -67.00
CA ASN A 735 42.97 27.27 -66.39
C ASN A 735 41.64 27.47 -67.17
N PRO A 736 40.72 26.47 -67.32
CA PRO A 736 39.56 26.40 -66.41
C PRO A 736 38.86 25.00 -66.23
N ASP A 737 38.49 24.65 -64.98
CA ASP A 737 37.13 24.31 -64.45
C ASP A 737 36.29 23.04 -64.88
N PRO A 738 35.19 22.63 -64.16
CA PRO A 738 35.08 21.35 -63.39
C PRO A 738 33.78 20.48 -63.61
N ILE A 739 33.28 19.77 -62.56
CA ILE A 739 31.91 19.15 -62.27
C ILE A 739 31.88 17.54 -62.31
N PRO A 740 30.93 16.75 -61.70
CA PRO A 740 30.78 16.31 -60.26
C PRO A 740 30.12 14.89 -59.97
N LEU A 741 29.83 14.59 -58.67
CA LEU A 741 28.71 13.81 -58.02
C LEU A 741 28.49 12.28 -58.27
N LYS A 742 28.34 11.42 -57.24
CA LYS A 742 27.13 11.10 -56.41
C LYS A 742 27.23 9.80 -55.56
N ARG A 743 26.41 9.76 -54.49
CA ARG A 743 26.11 8.72 -53.45
C ARG A 743 25.57 7.37 -53.95
N GLN A 744 25.75 6.28 -53.18
CA GLN A 744 24.81 5.14 -53.09
C GLN A 744 24.74 4.49 -51.69
N LEU A 745 23.50 4.23 -51.25
CA LEU A 745 23.03 3.48 -50.08
C LEU A 745 22.73 2.02 -50.49
N PHE A 746 22.84 1.06 -49.58
CA PHE A 746 22.50 -0.36 -49.81
C PHE A 746 21.12 -0.75 -49.22
N PRO A 747 20.31 -1.59 -49.91
CA PRO A 747 19.09 -2.21 -49.39
C PRO A 747 19.30 -3.69 -48.96
N LEU A 748 18.43 -4.20 -48.07
CA LEU A 748 18.35 -5.61 -47.67
C LEU A 748 16.89 -6.08 -47.72
N ASP A 749 16.59 -6.98 -48.67
CA ASP A 749 15.35 -7.76 -48.77
C ASP A 749 15.62 -9.24 -48.42
N LEU A 750 14.69 -9.85 -47.70
CA LEU A 750 14.63 -11.27 -47.30
C LEU A 750 13.86 -12.12 -48.34
N PRO A 751 14.24 -13.39 -48.60
CA PRO A 751 13.40 -14.33 -49.34
C PRO A 751 12.58 -15.27 -48.43
N LEU A 752 11.31 -15.48 -48.81
CA LEU A 752 10.35 -16.48 -48.32
C LEU A 752 10.59 -17.87 -48.93
N ALA A 753 10.40 -18.95 -48.14
CA ALA A 753 9.79 -20.28 -48.43
C ALA A 753 10.30 -21.33 -47.39
N LYS A 754 9.64 -22.40 -46.90
CA LYS A 754 8.54 -23.31 -47.34
C LYS A 754 7.88 -23.98 -46.11
N ARG A 755 6.65 -24.50 -46.26
CA ARG A 755 5.97 -25.46 -45.34
C ARG A 755 6.45 -26.90 -45.53
N PRO A 756 6.12 -27.80 -44.58
CA PRO A 756 5.35 -29.00 -44.94
C PRO A 756 4.11 -29.28 -44.02
N ARG A 757 3.09 -29.94 -44.60
CA ARG A 757 1.98 -30.70 -43.94
C ARG A 757 2.52 -32.10 -43.55
N GLN A 758 2.00 -32.89 -42.60
CA GLN A 758 0.71 -33.60 -42.48
C GLN A 758 0.79 -34.41 -41.14
N ASP A 759 -0.25 -34.68 -40.34
CA ASP A 759 -1.16 -35.84 -40.52
C ASP A 759 -2.37 -35.85 -39.57
N PHE A 760 -3.44 -36.46 -40.06
CA PHE A 760 -4.72 -36.78 -39.41
C PHE A 760 -4.66 -38.17 -38.74
N ALA A 761 -5.27 -38.34 -37.57
CA ALA A 761 -5.81 -39.64 -37.13
C ALA A 761 -7.12 -39.44 -36.34
N LEU A 762 -8.18 -40.10 -36.83
CA LEU A 762 -9.53 -40.15 -36.28
C LEU A 762 -9.71 -41.41 -35.41
N ARG A 763 -10.38 -41.28 -34.26
CA ARG A 763 -11.18 -42.34 -33.61
C ARG A 763 -12.27 -41.72 -32.69
N PRO A 764 -13.55 -42.14 -32.77
CA PRO A 764 -14.59 -41.86 -31.76
C PRO A 764 -15.12 -43.18 -31.12
N PRO A 765 -16.18 -43.18 -30.30
CA PRO A 765 -16.29 -42.55 -28.96
C PRO A 765 -16.75 -43.59 -27.91
N HIS A 766 -16.48 -43.36 -26.61
CA HIS A 766 -17.33 -43.91 -25.55
C HIS A 766 -17.52 -42.92 -24.41
N SER A 767 -18.77 -42.93 -23.94
CA SER A 767 -19.42 -42.17 -22.89
C SER A 767 -18.63 -42.09 -21.58
N ASP A 768 -18.47 -40.88 -21.06
CA ASP A 768 -19.00 -40.64 -19.73
C ASP A 768 -19.47 -39.19 -19.56
N SER A 769 -20.63 -39.08 -18.95
CA SER A 769 -21.40 -37.86 -18.70
C SER A 769 -21.14 -37.42 -17.26
N GLY A 770 -20.47 -36.29 -17.10
CA GLY A 770 -20.27 -35.64 -15.80
C GLY A 770 -19.46 -34.36 -15.93
N ASP A 771 -20.08 -33.23 -15.56
CA ASP A 771 -19.48 -31.92 -15.29
C ASP A 771 -18.35 -31.40 -16.20
N ARG A 772 -18.73 -30.70 -17.28
CA ARG A 772 -17.84 -29.71 -17.91
C ARG A 772 -17.91 -28.39 -17.15
N MET A 773 -17.16 -28.29 -16.05
CA MET A 773 -16.61 -27.02 -15.60
C MET A 773 -15.90 -26.37 -16.80
N PHE A 774 -16.25 -25.12 -17.13
CA PHE A 774 -15.63 -24.39 -18.24
C PHE A 774 -14.13 -24.23 -17.98
N GLN A 775 -13.32 -25.13 -18.55
CA GLN A 775 -11.85 -25.03 -18.52
C GLN A 775 -11.43 -23.76 -19.27
N PHE A 776 -11.07 -22.73 -18.51
CA PHE A 776 -10.29 -21.60 -18.99
C PHE A 776 -8.97 -22.15 -19.56
N ARG A 777 -8.78 -22.02 -20.87
CA ARG A 777 -7.47 -22.30 -21.47
C ARG A 777 -6.57 -21.08 -21.24
N PRO A 778 -5.39 -21.22 -20.60
CA PRO A 778 -4.46 -20.13 -20.47
C PRO A 778 -4.05 -19.62 -21.86
N ASN A 779 -4.10 -18.30 -22.01
CA ASN A 779 -3.97 -17.59 -23.26
C ASN A 779 -2.51 -17.68 -23.74
N SER A 780 -2.22 -18.50 -24.75
CA SER A 780 -0.84 -18.81 -25.23
C SER A 780 -0.19 -17.68 -26.06
N LEU A 781 -0.69 -16.44 -25.95
CA LEU A 781 -0.24 -15.29 -26.72
C LEU A 781 0.59 -14.37 -25.82
N THR A 782 1.71 -13.86 -26.34
CA THR A 782 2.53 -12.85 -25.66
C THR A 782 1.75 -11.54 -25.53
N ASP A 783 2.16 -10.67 -24.61
CA ASP A 783 1.47 -9.40 -24.38
C ASP A 783 1.61 -8.43 -25.57
N GLU A 784 2.71 -8.50 -26.31
CA GLU A 784 2.90 -7.76 -27.57
C GLU A 784 1.90 -8.22 -28.63
N ALA A 785 1.64 -9.53 -28.72
CA ALA A 785 0.66 -10.07 -29.64
C ALA A 785 -0.78 -9.67 -29.26
N LYS A 786 -1.09 -9.61 -27.96
CA LYS A 786 -2.40 -9.12 -27.48
C LYS A 786 -2.59 -7.63 -27.79
N PHE A 787 -1.57 -6.82 -27.54
CA PHE A 787 -1.57 -5.39 -27.85
C PHE A 787 -1.77 -5.14 -29.35
N ALA A 788 -1.01 -5.84 -30.19
CA ALA A 788 -1.16 -5.75 -31.65
C ALA A 788 -2.57 -6.16 -32.13
N ILE A 789 -3.17 -7.20 -31.53
CA ILE A 789 -4.55 -7.62 -31.82
C ILE A 789 -5.56 -6.54 -31.42
N GLY A 790 -5.35 -5.84 -30.30
CA GLY A 790 -6.17 -4.70 -29.88
C GLY A 790 -6.18 -3.62 -30.96
N ARG A 791 -4.99 -3.10 -31.28
CA ARG A 791 -4.76 -2.02 -32.25
C ARG A 791 -5.30 -2.32 -33.65
N VAL A 792 -5.03 -3.52 -34.17
CA VAL A 792 -5.55 -3.93 -35.49
C VAL A 792 -7.08 -4.02 -35.48
N GLY A 793 -7.67 -4.45 -34.38
CA GLY A 793 -9.12 -4.54 -34.27
C GLY A 793 -9.79 -3.17 -34.14
N GLU A 794 -9.18 -2.22 -33.42
CA GLU A 794 -9.63 -0.81 -33.41
C GLU A 794 -9.61 -0.22 -34.82
N ALA A 795 -8.49 -0.36 -35.55
CA ALA A 795 -8.36 0.09 -36.92
C ALA A 795 -9.43 -0.51 -37.83
N HIS A 796 -9.67 -1.82 -37.70
CA HIS A 796 -10.67 -2.51 -38.51
C HIS A 796 -12.10 -2.01 -38.23
N VAL A 797 -12.44 -1.73 -36.97
CA VAL A 797 -13.74 -1.15 -36.60
C VAL A 797 -13.86 0.30 -37.07
N TYR A 798 -12.78 1.09 -36.97
CA TYR A 798 -12.74 2.46 -37.47
C TYR A 798 -12.99 2.53 -38.98
N ASP A 799 -12.29 1.69 -39.76
CA ASP A 799 -12.48 1.58 -41.21
C ASP A 799 -13.92 1.18 -41.56
N LEU A 800 -14.49 0.20 -40.85
CA LEU A 800 -15.88 -0.21 -41.00
C LEU A 800 -16.83 0.98 -40.77
N LEU A 801 -16.67 1.70 -39.67
CA LEU A 801 -17.53 2.84 -39.32
C LEU A 801 -17.39 3.99 -40.31
N ARG A 802 -16.22 4.22 -40.89
CA ARG A 802 -16.03 5.22 -41.96
C ARG A 802 -16.72 4.87 -43.27
N THR A 803 -17.06 3.60 -43.49
CA THR A 803 -17.92 3.22 -44.63
C THR A 803 -19.40 3.45 -44.34
N GLU A 804 -19.81 3.40 -43.07
CA GLU A 804 -21.21 3.55 -42.64
C GLU A 804 -21.61 5.01 -42.34
N TYR A 805 -20.65 5.84 -41.90
CA TYR A 805 -20.86 7.21 -41.48
C TYR A 805 -19.94 8.18 -42.24
N PRO A 806 -20.29 9.47 -42.37
CA PRO A 806 -19.40 10.47 -42.96
C PRO A 806 -18.01 10.44 -42.31
N PRO A 807 -16.90 10.48 -43.08
CA PRO A 807 -15.54 10.37 -42.53
C PRO A 807 -15.23 11.35 -41.40
N GLU A 808 -15.78 12.57 -41.45
CA GLU A 808 -15.57 13.61 -40.45
C GLU A 808 -16.39 13.40 -39.15
N SER A 809 -17.34 12.46 -39.15
CA SER A 809 -18.17 12.14 -37.99
C SER A 809 -17.59 11.03 -37.11
N VAL A 810 -16.57 10.31 -37.58
CA VAL A 810 -15.96 9.18 -36.86
C VAL A 810 -14.55 9.57 -36.42
N GLU A 811 -14.33 9.59 -35.11
CA GLU A 811 -13.05 9.95 -34.49
C GLU A 811 -12.47 8.72 -33.79
N TRP A 812 -11.26 8.28 -34.19
CA TRP A 812 -10.50 7.27 -33.45
C TRP A 812 -9.64 7.98 -32.42
N ILE A 813 -10.09 7.90 -31.17
CA ILE A 813 -9.52 8.62 -30.04
C ILE A 813 -8.10 8.13 -29.73
N ASN A 814 -7.87 6.82 -29.90
CA ASN A 814 -6.60 6.17 -29.65
C ASN A 814 -5.72 6.03 -30.91
N GLU A 815 -5.97 6.74 -32.02
CA GLU A 815 -5.26 6.51 -33.31
C GLU A 815 -3.73 6.55 -33.19
N VAL A 816 -3.18 7.51 -32.44
CA VAL A 816 -1.72 7.68 -32.28
C VAL A 816 -1.19 6.90 -31.08
N GLU A 817 -1.84 7.03 -29.94
CA GLU A 817 -1.46 6.41 -28.67
C GLU A 817 -2.68 6.17 -27.77
N GLU A 818 -2.50 5.33 -26.75
CA GLU A 818 -3.54 5.02 -25.78
C GLU A 818 -3.87 6.24 -24.91
N THR A 819 -5.05 6.83 -25.08
CA THR A 819 -5.45 8.05 -24.35
C THR A 819 -5.92 7.79 -22.92
N GLY A 820 -6.15 6.52 -22.56
CA GLY A 820 -6.71 6.11 -21.28
C GLY A 820 -8.17 6.51 -21.09
N ARG A 821 -8.88 6.87 -22.17
CA ARG A 821 -10.33 7.06 -22.14
C ARG A 821 -11.04 5.70 -22.14
N PRO A 822 -12.24 5.59 -21.55
CA PRO A 822 -12.99 4.33 -21.46
C PRO A 822 -13.77 4.05 -22.76
N TYR A 823 -13.19 4.37 -23.92
CA TYR A 823 -13.72 4.15 -25.26
C TYR A 823 -12.62 4.47 -26.28
N ASP A 824 -12.62 3.74 -27.40
CA ASP A 824 -11.62 3.89 -28.47
C ASP A 824 -12.10 4.83 -29.58
N ILE A 825 -13.40 4.83 -29.89
CA ILE A 825 -13.97 5.54 -31.06
C ILE A 825 -15.19 6.36 -30.64
N CYS A 826 -15.34 7.55 -31.23
CA CYS A 826 -16.53 8.40 -31.12
C CYS A 826 -17.22 8.53 -32.49
N ILE A 827 -18.56 8.57 -32.46
CA ILE A 827 -19.37 8.97 -33.62
C ILE A 827 -20.17 10.23 -33.25
N HIS A 828 -19.96 11.31 -33.98
CA HIS A 828 -20.66 12.58 -33.83
C HIS A 828 -21.82 12.68 -34.81
N HIS A 829 -23.04 12.54 -34.31
CA HIS A 829 -24.24 12.67 -35.12
C HIS A 829 -24.54 14.15 -35.43
N GLN A 830 -24.98 14.43 -36.65
CA GLN A 830 -25.40 15.78 -37.07
C GLN A 830 -26.57 16.33 -36.21
N SER A 831 -27.33 15.44 -35.56
CA SER A 831 -28.40 15.78 -34.61
C SER A 831 -27.90 16.25 -33.24
N GLY A 832 -26.59 16.33 -33.00
CA GLY A 832 -25.98 16.84 -31.77
C GLY A 832 -25.69 15.78 -30.69
N GLY A 833 -25.82 14.49 -31.01
CA GLY A 833 -25.50 13.38 -30.10
C GLY A 833 -24.16 12.72 -30.43
N THR A 834 -23.43 12.28 -29.40
CA THR A 834 -22.20 11.48 -29.57
C THR A 834 -22.44 10.04 -29.11
N GLU A 835 -22.03 9.07 -29.92
CA GLU A 835 -21.91 7.66 -29.52
C GLU A 835 -20.47 7.33 -29.16
N PHE A 836 -20.28 6.57 -28.08
CA PHE A 836 -19.00 6.13 -27.55
C PHE A 836 -18.85 4.62 -27.77
N ILE A 837 -17.73 4.21 -28.34
CA ILE A 837 -17.48 2.85 -28.79
C ILE A 837 -16.20 2.33 -28.16
N GLU A 838 -16.33 1.21 -27.45
CA GLU A 838 -15.22 0.41 -26.93
C GLU A 838 -15.03 -0.81 -27.84
N VAL A 839 -13.81 -1.10 -28.28
CA VAL A 839 -13.47 -2.20 -29.18
C VAL A 839 -12.82 -3.33 -28.40
N LYS A 840 -13.37 -4.55 -28.52
CA LYS A 840 -12.82 -5.75 -27.87
C LYS A 840 -12.50 -6.81 -28.91
N SER A 841 -11.21 -6.99 -29.16
CA SER A 841 -10.67 -7.80 -30.26
C SER A 841 -10.21 -9.19 -29.80
N THR A 842 -10.30 -10.17 -30.68
CA THR A 842 -9.79 -11.52 -30.42
C THR A 842 -9.31 -12.23 -31.69
N SER A 843 -8.33 -13.12 -31.55
CA SER A 843 -7.78 -13.91 -32.66
C SER A 843 -8.61 -15.15 -33.01
N THR A 844 -9.61 -15.52 -32.21
CA THR A 844 -10.50 -16.66 -32.50
C THR A 844 -11.90 -16.19 -32.94
N TYR A 845 -12.69 -17.10 -33.51
CA TYR A 845 -14.05 -16.80 -33.99
C TYR A 845 -15.13 -16.93 -32.90
N ASP A 846 -14.79 -17.58 -31.80
CA ASP A 846 -15.73 -18.14 -30.82
C ASP A 846 -15.44 -17.75 -29.36
N LYS A 847 -14.37 -16.98 -29.08
CA LYS A 847 -14.05 -16.54 -27.71
C LYS A 847 -15.21 -15.70 -27.16
N ARG A 848 -15.99 -16.27 -26.23
CA ARG A 848 -17.20 -15.64 -25.68
C ARG A 848 -16.93 -14.61 -24.61
N VAL A 849 -15.85 -14.79 -23.86
CA VAL A 849 -15.44 -13.90 -22.76
C VAL A 849 -14.51 -12.79 -23.25
N PHE A 850 -14.62 -11.64 -22.64
CA PHE A 850 -13.74 -10.49 -22.84
C PHE A 850 -13.62 -9.72 -21.54
N GLU A 851 -12.51 -9.04 -21.38
CA GLU A 851 -12.23 -8.22 -20.21
C GLU A 851 -12.85 -6.84 -20.39
N MET A 852 -13.30 -6.26 -19.29
CA MET A 852 -13.83 -4.91 -19.23
C MET A 852 -13.24 -4.22 -18.02
N SER A 853 -12.66 -3.04 -18.20
CA SER A 853 -12.16 -2.26 -17.08
C SER A 853 -13.30 -1.64 -16.27
N VAL A 854 -13.04 -1.29 -15.02
CA VAL A 854 -14.03 -0.59 -14.18
C VAL A 854 -14.45 0.74 -14.82
N GLN A 855 -13.53 1.44 -15.50
CA GLN A 855 -13.81 2.72 -16.16
C GLN A 855 -14.74 2.56 -17.36
N GLU A 856 -14.58 1.50 -18.16
CA GLU A 856 -15.52 1.14 -19.23
C GLU A 856 -16.92 0.81 -18.69
N LEU A 857 -17.00 0.08 -17.57
CA LEU A 857 -18.28 -0.27 -16.95
C LEU A 857 -19.00 0.96 -16.37
N GLU A 858 -18.26 1.87 -15.73
CA GLU A 858 -18.78 3.15 -15.24
C GLU A 858 -19.24 4.03 -16.41
N CYS A 859 -18.44 4.14 -17.47
CA CYS A 859 -18.80 4.91 -18.66
C CYS A 859 -20.06 4.36 -19.32
N ALA A 860 -20.16 3.03 -19.48
CA ALA A 860 -21.34 2.39 -20.00
C ALA A 860 -22.59 2.64 -19.15
N THR A 861 -22.44 2.71 -17.82
CA THR A 861 -23.52 3.04 -16.89
C THR A 861 -23.96 4.49 -17.03
N GLN A 862 -23.02 5.42 -17.17
CA GLN A 862 -23.30 6.85 -17.29
C GLN A 862 -23.90 7.22 -18.66
N LYS A 863 -23.39 6.63 -19.74
CA LYS A 863 -23.76 6.96 -21.12
C LYS A 863 -24.91 6.10 -21.66
N GLY A 864 -25.21 4.95 -21.04
CA GLY A 864 -26.37 4.13 -21.35
C GLY A 864 -26.48 3.74 -22.83
N SER A 865 -27.53 4.21 -23.52
CA SER A 865 -27.77 3.89 -24.94
C SER A 865 -26.80 4.53 -25.92
N GLN A 866 -26.00 5.51 -25.46
CA GLN A 866 -24.92 6.14 -26.23
C GLN A 866 -23.61 5.35 -26.16
N TYR A 867 -23.52 4.30 -25.35
CA TYR A 867 -22.33 3.45 -25.23
C TYR A 867 -22.54 2.09 -25.89
N SER A 868 -21.58 1.66 -26.69
CA SER A 868 -21.59 0.35 -27.36
C SER A 868 -20.23 -0.34 -27.26
N ILE A 869 -20.24 -1.67 -27.21
CA ILE A 869 -19.03 -2.47 -27.36
C ILE A 869 -19.03 -3.10 -28.74
N TYR A 870 -17.95 -2.98 -29.48
CA TYR A 870 -17.74 -3.61 -30.77
C TYR A 870 -16.78 -4.79 -30.59
N ARG A 871 -17.30 -6.01 -30.75
CA ARG A 871 -16.54 -7.25 -30.61
C ARG A 871 -16.01 -7.68 -31.97
N ALA A 872 -14.71 -7.49 -32.20
CA ALA A 872 -14.01 -7.88 -33.43
C ALA A 872 -13.40 -9.27 -33.28
N PHE A 873 -13.73 -10.19 -34.19
CA PHE A 873 -13.29 -11.59 -34.17
C PHE A 873 -12.29 -11.88 -35.28
N ALA A 874 -11.44 -12.89 -35.08
CA ALA A 874 -10.45 -13.34 -36.07
C ALA A 874 -9.45 -12.25 -36.50
N ILE A 875 -9.00 -11.44 -35.53
CA ILE A 875 -7.98 -10.40 -35.70
C ILE A 875 -6.59 -10.99 -35.45
N ARG A 876 -5.63 -10.75 -36.34
CA ARG A 876 -4.22 -11.15 -36.18
C ARG A 876 -3.32 -9.93 -35.95
N PRO A 877 -2.11 -10.10 -35.37
CA PRO A 877 -1.16 -9.00 -35.16
C PRO A 877 -0.80 -8.20 -36.43
N HIS A 878 -0.97 -8.79 -37.62
CA HIS A 878 -0.62 -8.17 -38.90
C HIS A 878 -1.85 -7.84 -39.78
N GLY A 879 -3.07 -7.94 -39.26
CA GLY A 879 -4.29 -7.61 -40.01
C GLY A 879 -5.51 -8.46 -39.65
N ALA A 880 -6.70 -7.96 -39.99
CA ALA A 880 -7.95 -8.72 -39.92
C ALA A 880 -7.99 -9.80 -41.02
N LEU A 881 -8.53 -10.98 -40.70
CA LEU A 881 -8.77 -12.01 -41.71
C LEU A 881 -9.94 -11.62 -42.64
N PRO A 882 -10.00 -12.12 -43.89
CA PRO A 882 -11.08 -11.79 -44.83
C PRO A 882 -12.49 -12.11 -44.34
N ASP A 883 -12.63 -13.06 -43.43
CA ASP A 883 -13.88 -13.50 -42.78
C ASP A 883 -14.01 -12.98 -41.33
N SER A 884 -13.21 -11.97 -40.96
CA SER A 884 -13.37 -11.25 -39.72
C SER A 884 -14.78 -10.65 -39.63
N ARG A 885 -15.38 -10.74 -38.44
CA ARG A 885 -16.70 -10.19 -38.17
C ARG A 885 -16.66 -9.28 -36.96
N VAL A 886 -17.52 -8.28 -36.97
CA VAL A 886 -17.71 -7.34 -35.87
C VAL A 886 -19.15 -7.44 -35.36
N ILE A 887 -19.32 -7.58 -34.05
CA ILE A 887 -20.64 -7.62 -33.39
C ILE A 887 -20.79 -6.40 -32.49
N ARG A 888 -21.88 -5.65 -32.68
CA ARG A 888 -22.23 -4.50 -31.83
C ARG A 888 -23.10 -4.93 -30.64
N LEU A 889 -22.64 -4.63 -29.43
CA LEU A 889 -23.36 -4.79 -28.17
C LEU A 889 -23.77 -3.40 -27.65
N ARG A 890 -24.97 -2.96 -28.02
CA ARG A 890 -25.49 -1.65 -27.60
C ARG A 890 -25.98 -1.70 -26.16
N ASN A 891 -25.59 -0.72 -25.34
CA ASN A 891 -25.96 -0.59 -23.93
C ASN A 891 -25.70 -1.88 -23.13
N PRO A 892 -24.42 -2.19 -22.84
CA PRO A 892 -24.04 -3.44 -22.18
C PRO A 892 -24.68 -3.60 -20.80
N ILE A 893 -24.98 -2.51 -20.08
CA ILE A 893 -25.68 -2.55 -18.79
C ILE A 893 -27.10 -3.07 -18.93
N THR A 894 -27.82 -2.67 -19.97
CA THR A 894 -29.17 -3.20 -20.27
C THR A 894 -29.11 -4.66 -20.68
N LEU A 895 -28.07 -5.07 -21.41
CA LEU A 895 -27.85 -6.48 -21.75
C LEU A 895 -27.54 -7.34 -20.51
N LEU A 896 -26.81 -6.81 -19.52
CA LEU A 896 -26.57 -7.45 -18.23
C LEU A 896 -27.87 -7.58 -17.42
N ARG A 897 -28.66 -6.50 -17.30
CA ARG A 897 -29.95 -6.51 -16.59
C ARG A 897 -30.94 -7.52 -17.18
N HIS A 898 -30.95 -7.66 -18.50
CA HIS A 898 -31.79 -8.64 -19.21
C HIS A 898 -31.18 -10.05 -19.30
N LYS A 899 -30.06 -10.32 -18.63
CA LYS A 899 -29.37 -11.62 -18.65
C LYS A 899 -28.96 -12.09 -20.05
N LYS A 900 -28.74 -11.15 -20.98
CA LYS A 900 -28.16 -11.40 -22.32
C LYS A 900 -26.64 -11.31 -22.32
N LEU A 901 -26.07 -10.62 -21.34
CA LEU A 901 -24.67 -10.69 -20.93
C LEU A 901 -24.60 -11.16 -19.48
N ALA A 902 -23.48 -11.78 -19.09
CA ALA A 902 -23.19 -12.17 -17.71
C ALA A 902 -21.78 -11.67 -17.33
N LEU A 903 -21.63 -11.25 -16.07
CA LEU A 903 -20.33 -10.88 -15.48
C LEU A 903 -19.73 -12.09 -14.76
N SER A 904 -18.43 -12.28 -14.93
CA SER A 904 -17.64 -13.28 -14.20
C SER A 904 -16.46 -12.57 -13.55
N VAL A 905 -16.16 -12.93 -12.30
CA VAL A 905 -14.96 -12.45 -11.60
C VAL A 905 -13.87 -13.49 -11.76
N LEU A 906 -12.69 -13.07 -12.19
CA LEU A 906 -11.49 -13.90 -12.29
C LEU A 906 -10.50 -13.40 -11.23
N MET A 907 -10.08 -14.29 -10.32
CA MET A 907 -8.99 -14.01 -9.40
C MET A 907 -7.67 -14.11 -10.17
N THR A 908 -6.79 -13.11 -10.04
CA THR A 908 -5.45 -13.15 -10.62
C THR A 908 -4.49 -13.90 -9.69
N ASP A 909 -3.38 -14.39 -10.24
CA ASP A 909 -2.33 -15.09 -9.48
C ASP A 909 -1.62 -14.18 -8.44
N GLU A 910 -1.87 -12.87 -8.44
CA GLU A 910 -1.40 -11.93 -7.42
C GLU A 910 -2.28 -11.91 -6.16
N VAL A 911 -3.52 -12.43 -6.27
CA VAL A 911 -4.50 -12.49 -5.17
C VAL A 911 -4.60 -13.92 -4.59
N MET A 912 -4.08 -14.93 -5.30
CA MET A 912 -3.85 -16.29 -4.78
C MET A 912 -2.45 -16.42 -4.21
#